data_AF-A0A2S4L7G2-F1
#
_entry.id   AF-A0A2S4L7G2-F1
#
_cell.length_a   1.000
_cell.length_b   1.000
_cell.length_c   1.000
_cell.angle_alpha   90.00
_cell.angle_beta   90.00
_cell.angle_gamma   90.00
#
_symmetry.space_group_name_H-M   'P 1'
#
loop_
_entity.id
_entity.type
_entity.pdbx_description
1 polymer ?
#
loop_
_entity_poly.entity_id
_entity_poly.type
_entity_poly.pdbx_seq_one_letter_code
_entity_poly.pdbx_strand_id
1 'polypeptide(L)'
;MDRLTKGWVHHLRKTARQETAAGRGSCPLCDAEIQPDIDSFRAHVRADVTRHPSLADDADVEEAFKNVTIHGSQNQTANTSAEASGPGRPTRKRPVPGPLDTADLPDGSDQLETPGEPTEPSQRGSKKLCSPPASVAQRRGSSPPTPGRSRARLGESMSDFDRGLASKNPAARQLWSPEDDVRPKTPQTRPSQLTAASHPRRSPQTRNNRPPQPHHGAPSPPSESSSVSDMIRQPETRPISQEQLVAEVKGIYAGLVMIESKCIEYDSSQESNQLSQEQYHALIALHRSVLHEHHDFFLASQHPSASEALRRLASKYAMPARMWRHGIHSFLELLRHKLPASLEHMLTFIYIAYSMMALLYETVPAFEDTWIECLGDLGRYRMAIEDDDIRDREIWTGVSRYWYSKASDKSPTTGRLYHHLAILARPNALQQLYYYAKSLCVPIPFLSARESVMTLFDPLLSSNSHQRLEPVDAAFVRVHGILFSGKSKDQLEASMDEFLGLLDGRIGSTHSNWLEAGYYVGISLSCSLLGFGAESNVLMQAISRRTDESDMGMDHGSVAEAEAEAGETFEQALSFAVRTYEIVLRRWGDKNTLSCLHTTMVFLYFMSRYPAAMAHLESRYPWKLTSMMLNYLLKTSKFKPRIDGDEFPEPERGESPYPLPEDYAMRGLVYVEDFFPEGWFDNHKIDEDDRYLEPASKAGERQERILWLGRRIANSGKWLSWDDEARQFSVSAKYDVVLEGLPDDNVVELSELDMELGQDA
;
A
#
# COMPACT_ATOMS: atom_id res chain seq x y z
N MET A 1 33.57 22.41 19.38
CA MET A 1 32.47 23.37 19.62
C MET A 1 32.78 24.78 19.15
N ASP A 2 33.30 25.69 19.98
CA ASP A 2 33.15 27.16 19.80
C ASP A 2 33.63 27.78 18.46
N ARG A 3 34.63 27.19 17.78
CA ARG A 3 35.03 27.63 16.41
C ARG A 3 34.08 27.13 15.31
N LEU A 4 33.48 25.95 15.49
CA LEU A 4 32.53 25.36 14.54
C LEU A 4 31.17 26.04 14.62
N THR A 5 30.66 26.36 15.82
CA THR A 5 29.44 27.16 15.97
C THR A 5 29.60 28.53 15.32
N LYS A 6 30.74 29.21 15.52
CA LYS A 6 31.01 30.52 14.89
C LYS A 6 31.18 30.42 13.37
N GLY A 7 31.84 29.37 12.87
CA GLY A 7 31.94 29.10 11.43
C GLY A 7 30.60 28.77 10.77
N TRP A 8 29.79 27.93 11.41
CA TRP A 8 28.48 27.50 10.90
C TRP A 8 27.44 28.61 10.98
N VAL A 9 27.37 29.37 12.08
CA VAL A 9 26.52 30.56 12.17
C VAL A 9 26.96 31.64 11.17
N HIS A 10 28.25 31.75 10.86
CA HIS A 10 28.71 32.65 9.79
C HIS A 10 28.32 32.15 8.40
N HIS A 11 28.39 30.82 8.16
CA HIS A 11 27.92 30.20 6.92
C HIS A 11 26.41 30.38 6.73
N LEU A 12 25.58 30.02 7.72
CA LEU A 12 24.12 30.23 7.69
C LEU A 12 23.76 31.71 7.47
N ARG A 13 24.46 32.65 8.13
CA ARG A 13 24.30 34.10 7.89
C ARG A 13 24.76 34.56 6.51
N LYS A 14 25.59 33.78 5.81
CA LYS A 14 26.01 34.05 4.42
C LYS A 14 25.00 33.47 3.44
N THR A 15 24.52 32.25 3.65
CA THR A 15 23.46 31.61 2.84
C THR A 15 22.16 32.41 2.91
N ALA A 16 21.69 32.74 4.11
CA ALA A 16 20.51 33.60 4.30
C ALA A 16 20.67 34.96 3.61
N ARG A 17 21.87 35.56 3.64
CA ARG A 17 22.15 36.82 2.92
C ARG A 17 22.14 36.71 1.40
N GLN A 18 22.31 35.50 0.85
CA GLN A 18 22.17 35.24 -0.58
C GLN A 18 20.71 34.91 -0.95
N GLU A 19 19.92 34.39 -0.02
CA GLU A 19 18.47 34.16 -0.18
C GLU A 19 17.65 35.46 -0.03
N THR A 20 18.03 36.38 0.88
CA THR A 20 17.42 37.72 1.04
C THR A 20 17.67 38.69 -0.13
N ALA A 21 18.03 38.18 -1.31
CA ALA A 21 17.99 38.94 -2.56
C ALA A 21 16.55 39.11 -3.09
N ALA A 22 15.61 38.27 -2.64
CA ALA A 22 14.19 38.34 -2.97
C ALA A 22 13.37 38.98 -1.83
N GLY A 23 12.84 40.18 -2.06
CA GLY A 23 11.90 40.86 -1.17
C GLY A 23 12.54 41.77 -0.12
N ARG A 24 12.55 43.08 -0.38
CA ARG A 24 12.64 44.12 0.67
C ARG A 24 11.23 44.54 1.06
N GLY A 25 10.98 44.70 2.36
CA GLY A 25 9.75 45.31 2.87
C GLY A 25 9.90 46.82 2.98
N SER A 26 8.78 47.54 3.07
CA SER A 26 8.74 48.92 3.55
C SER A 26 8.01 49.00 4.90
N CYS A 27 8.42 49.94 5.76
CA CYS A 27 7.69 50.22 6.99
C CYS A 27 6.35 50.90 6.65
N PRO A 28 5.18 50.31 7.00
CA PRO A 28 3.87 50.83 6.61
C PRO A 28 3.47 52.15 7.29
N LEU A 29 4.33 52.73 8.14
CA LEU A 29 4.12 54.01 8.83
C LEU A 29 5.08 55.11 8.38
N CYS A 30 6.19 54.80 7.70
CA CYS A 30 7.14 55.82 7.24
C CYS A 30 7.90 55.50 5.92
N ASP A 31 7.49 54.44 5.21
CA ASP A 31 8.01 53.97 3.92
C ASP A 31 9.53 53.67 3.86
N ALA A 32 10.20 53.58 5.01
CA ALA A 32 11.60 53.18 5.09
C ALA A 32 11.81 51.73 4.63
N GLU A 33 12.82 51.48 3.79
CA GLU A 33 13.23 50.12 3.40
C GLU A 33 13.75 49.33 4.62
N ILE A 34 13.23 48.12 4.77
CA ILE A 34 13.55 47.18 5.86
C ILE A 34 13.64 45.75 5.32
N GLN A 35 14.33 44.88 6.03
CA GLN A 35 14.21 43.44 5.78
C GLN A 35 12.83 42.97 6.27
N PRO A 36 12.18 42.01 5.58
CA PRO A 36 10.90 41.44 5.99
C PRO A 36 11.09 40.42 7.13
N ASP A 37 11.82 40.80 8.18
CA ASP A 37 12.00 40.05 9.42
C ASP A 37 11.67 40.93 10.64
N ILE A 38 11.11 40.29 11.67
CA ILE A 38 10.49 41.00 12.79
C ILE A 38 11.51 41.71 13.70
N ASP A 39 12.75 41.23 13.73
CA ASP A 39 13.81 41.81 14.56
C ASP A 39 14.44 43.03 13.88
N SER A 40 14.58 43.02 12.55
CA SER A 40 14.89 44.21 11.75
C SER A 40 13.80 45.28 11.88
N PHE A 41 12.52 44.89 11.88
CA PHE A 41 11.42 45.84 12.08
C PHE A 41 11.42 46.43 13.50
N ARG A 42 11.59 45.60 14.54
CA ARG A 42 11.79 46.05 15.93
C ARG A 42 12.97 47.01 16.06
N ALA A 43 14.10 46.72 15.42
CA ALA A 43 15.28 47.58 15.42
C ALA A 43 15.00 48.93 14.73
N HIS A 44 14.25 48.93 13.62
CA HIS A 44 13.85 50.14 12.91
C HIS A 44 12.90 51.02 13.74
N VAL A 45 11.83 50.45 14.30
CA VAL A 45 10.84 51.18 15.12
C VAL A 45 11.51 51.81 16.35
N ARG A 46 12.38 51.05 17.05
CA ARG A 46 13.12 51.54 18.22
C ARG A 46 14.20 52.57 17.88
N ALA A 47 14.66 52.65 16.63
CA ALA A 47 15.66 53.64 16.19
C ALA A 47 15.08 55.02 15.85
N ASP A 48 13.81 55.10 15.42
CA ASP A 48 13.10 56.36 15.22
C ASP A 48 11.69 56.31 15.83
N VAL A 49 11.65 56.36 17.16
CA VAL A 49 10.41 56.41 17.95
C VAL A 49 9.56 57.64 17.58
N THR A 50 10.17 58.71 17.05
CA THR A 50 9.44 59.95 16.68
C THR A 50 8.54 59.77 15.46
N ARG A 51 8.86 58.81 14.57
CA ARG A 51 8.01 58.41 13.44
C ARG A 51 7.05 57.26 13.76
N HIS A 52 7.24 56.59 14.89
CA HIS A 52 6.44 55.43 15.30
C HIS A 52 5.77 55.61 16.69
N PRO A 53 5.16 56.77 17.01
CA PRO A 53 4.62 57.05 18.34
C PRO A 53 3.40 56.18 18.73
N SER A 54 2.84 55.43 17.77
CA SER A 54 1.73 54.49 17.96
C SER A 54 2.18 53.03 18.10
N LEU A 55 3.49 52.75 18.14
CA LEU A 55 4.06 51.41 18.32
C LEU A 55 4.90 51.38 19.61
N ALA A 56 4.23 51.58 20.75
CA ALA A 56 4.89 51.76 22.04
C ALA A 56 5.21 50.40 22.71
N ASP A 57 4.27 49.46 22.64
CA ASP A 57 4.41 48.12 23.22
C ASP A 57 4.75 47.08 22.14
N ASP A 58 5.49 46.03 22.51
CA ASP A 58 5.98 45.03 21.54
C ASP A 58 4.85 44.30 20.79
N ALA A 59 3.64 44.23 21.36
CA ALA A 59 2.46 43.66 20.69
C ALA A 59 1.99 44.50 19.47
N ASP A 60 2.01 45.83 19.59
CA ASP A 60 1.70 46.74 18.47
C ASP A 60 2.72 46.57 17.33
N VAL A 61 3.99 46.35 17.70
CA VAL A 61 5.08 46.10 16.74
C VAL A 61 4.86 44.77 16.01
N GLU A 62 4.41 43.71 16.68
CA GLU A 62 4.07 42.44 16.00
C GLU A 62 2.83 42.57 15.09
N GLU A 63 1.81 43.35 15.48
CA GLU A 63 0.64 43.64 14.64
C GLU A 63 1.03 44.45 13.39
N ALA A 64 1.81 45.52 13.56
CA ALA A 64 2.28 46.35 12.45
C ALA A 64 3.24 45.60 11.51
N PHE A 65 4.03 44.65 12.03
CA PHE A 65 4.91 43.80 11.21
C PHE A 65 4.14 42.93 10.21
N LYS A 66 2.94 42.44 10.57
CA LYS A 66 2.08 41.66 9.64
C LYS A 66 1.83 42.44 8.34
N ASN A 67 1.68 43.77 8.43
CA ASN A 67 1.42 44.64 7.27
C ASN A 67 2.66 44.91 6.39
N VAL A 68 3.88 44.78 6.93
CA VAL A 68 5.15 44.88 6.16
C VAL A 68 5.20 43.83 5.04
N THR A 69 4.61 42.65 5.28
CA THR A 69 4.64 41.53 4.34
C THR A 69 3.54 41.62 3.28
N ILE A 70 2.41 42.27 3.59
CA ILE A 70 1.17 42.21 2.79
C ILE A 70 1.19 43.12 1.55
N HIS A 71 1.93 44.24 1.57
CA HIS A 71 1.91 45.22 0.49
C HIS A 71 2.96 45.04 -0.62
N GLY A 72 3.87 44.07 -0.50
CA GLY A 72 4.99 43.86 -1.44
C GLY A 72 4.63 43.46 -2.88
N SER A 73 3.35 43.32 -3.23
CA SER A 73 2.91 42.83 -4.55
C SER A 73 1.70 43.56 -5.15
N GLN A 74 1.52 44.86 -4.86
CA GLN A 74 0.49 45.67 -5.53
C GLN A 74 0.79 47.18 -5.52
N ASN A 75 1.60 47.68 -6.48
CA ASN A 75 1.38 48.94 -7.23
C ASN A 75 2.60 49.38 -8.08
N GLN A 76 2.55 49.08 -9.38
CA GLN A 76 2.97 49.98 -10.45
C GLN A 76 1.84 49.91 -11.49
N THR A 77 1.30 50.99 -12.08
CA THR A 77 1.79 52.37 -12.24
C THR A 77 0.67 53.40 -12.07
N ALA A 78 0.99 54.62 -11.62
CA ALA A 78 0.10 55.79 -11.76
C ALA A 78 0.90 57.07 -12.01
N ASN A 79 0.61 57.76 -13.14
CA ASN A 79 0.94 59.15 -13.53
C ASN A 79 0.56 59.30 -15.04
N THR A 80 0.00 60.39 -15.58
CA THR A 80 -0.52 61.66 -15.04
C THR A 80 -1.37 62.37 -16.11
N SER A 81 -2.34 63.22 -15.71
CA SER A 81 -2.95 64.35 -16.48
C SER A 81 -3.69 64.06 -17.82
N ALA A 82 -4.71 64.82 -18.24
CA ALA A 82 -5.60 65.80 -17.57
C ALA A 82 -6.84 66.13 -18.47
N GLU A 83 -7.92 66.64 -17.86
CA GLU A 83 -9.02 67.46 -18.46
C GLU A 83 -9.88 66.87 -19.62
N ALA A 84 -11.09 67.36 -19.91
CA ALA A 84 -12.18 67.90 -19.08
C ALA A 84 -13.49 68.02 -19.89
N SER A 85 -14.63 67.55 -19.37
CA SER A 85 -16.01 68.02 -19.70
C SER A 85 -17.09 67.29 -18.87
N GLY A 86 -18.21 67.98 -18.60
CA GLY A 86 -19.45 67.42 -18.00
C GLY A 86 -20.68 68.10 -18.62
N PRO A 87 -21.88 68.16 -17.97
CA PRO A 87 -22.27 67.62 -16.67
C PRO A 87 -23.56 66.74 -16.70
N GLY A 88 -23.92 66.04 -15.59
CA GLY A 88 -25.06 65.08 -15.65
C GLY A 88 -25.82 64.59 -14.39
N ARG A 89 -25.48 65.01 -13.16
CA ARG A 89 -26.37 64.94 -11.95
C ARG A 89 -26.73 63.51 -11.38
N PRO A 90 -27.35 63.37 -10.17
CA PRO A 90 -26.68 62.59 -9.10
C PRO A 90 -27.56 61.67 -8.20
N THR A 91 -26.93 60.98 -7.24
CA THR A 91 -27.50 60.68 -5.89
C THR A 91 -26.40 60.25 -4.89
N ARG A 92 -26.69 60.17 -3.57
CA ARG A 92 -25.69 59.91 -2.50
C ARG A 92 -26.26 59.14 -1.27
N LYS A 93 -25.51 58.12 -0.83
CA LYS A 93 -25.22 57.67 0.57
C LYS A 93 -26.36 57.19 1.54
N ARG A 94 -26.15 55.96 2.09
CA ARG A 94 -26.02 55.50 3.53
C ARG A 94 -26.81 56.20 4.67
N PRO A 95 -27.02 55.59 5.88
CA PRO A 95 -26.50 54.30 6.43
C PRO A 95 -27.55 53.42 7.19
N VAL A 96 -27.09 52.42 7.98
CA VAL A 96 -27.87 51.64 8.98
C VAL A 96 -27.03 51.42 10.26
N PRO A 97 -27.61 51.51 11.47
CA PRO A 97 -27.01 51.08 12.75
C PRO A 97 -27.88 50.11 13.59
N GLY A 98 -27.33 49.60 14.71
CA GLY A 98 -28.02 49.07 15.91
C GLY A 98 -27.32 49.61 17.18
N PRO A 99 -27.37 49.00 18.39
CA PRO A 99 -28.15 47.83 18.88
C PRO A 99 -28.80 48.07 20.29
N LEU A 100 -29.12 46.98 21.05
CA LEU A 100 -29.53 46.90 22.50
C LEU A 100 -30.99 47.34 22.83
N ASP A 101 -31.75 46.85 23.85
CA ASP A 101 -31.72 45.75 24.86
C ASP A 101 -33.14 45.67 25.56
N THR A 102 -33.60 44.82 26.51
CA THR A 102 -33.12 43.73 27.42
C THR A 102 -34.33 42.93 28.01
N ALA A 103 -34.11 41.72 28.60
CA ALA A 103 -35.00 40.93 29.52
C ALA A 103 -36.36 40.39 28.95
N ASP A 104 -36.98 39.27 29.38
CA ASP A 104 -37.07 38.61 30.71
C ASP A 104 -37.28 37.05 30.63
N LEU A 105 -37.56 36.37 31.77
CA LEU A 105 -37.61 34.90 32.05
C LEU A 105 -39.02 34.41 32.57
N PRO A 106 -39.31 33.14 32.99
CA PRO A 106 -38.70 31.79 32.78
C PRO A 106 -39.71 30.61 32.48
N ASP A 107 -39.14 29.40 32.29
CA ASP A 107 -39.57 28.01 32.67
C ASP A 107 -40.96 27.36 32.45
N GLY A 108 -40.93 26.02 32.36
CA GLY A 108 -42.08 25.09 32.45
C GLY A 108 -41.75 23.65 32.01
N SER A 109 -41.69 22.69 32.93
CA SER A 109 -41.33 21.27 32.71
C SER A 109 -42.54 20.30 32.69
N ASP A 110 -42.24 18.97 32.72
CA ASP A 110 -43.15 17.83 33.02
C ASP A 110 -43.89 17.20 31.80
N GLN A 111 -44.14 15.87 31.70
CA GLN A 111 -43.78 14.71 32.52
C GLN A 111 -43.92 13.35 31.74
N LEU A 112 -43.33 12.29 32.30
CA LEU A 112 -43.66 10.83 32.26
C LEU A 112 -44.17 10.07 30.99
N GLU A 113 -43.46 8.96 30.71
CA GLU A 113 -43.93 7.56 30.53
C GLU A 113 -44.75 7.03 29.32
N THR A 114 -44.36 5.79 28.94
CA THR A 114 -45.03 4.75 28.11
C THR A 114 -46.11 3.98 28.92
N PRO A 115 -46.88 2.96 28.41
CA PRO A 115 -46.77 2.21 27.14
C PRO A 115 -48.11 1.95 26.38
N GLY A 116 -48.06 1.21 25.25
CA GLY A 116 -49.26 0.66 24.61
C GLY A 116 -49.10 0.06 23.20
N GLU A 117 -48.88 -1.25 23.12
CA GLU A 117 -49.24 -2.10 21.96
C GLU A 117 -50.73 -2.53 22.03
N PRO A 118 -51.32 -3.25 21.04
CA PRO A 118 -51.05 -3.29 19.59
C PRO A 118 -52.33 -3.08 18.74
N THR A 119 -52.23 -2.92 17.40
CA THR A 119 -53.12 -3.63 16.42
C THR A 119 -52.77 -3.34 14.95
N GLU A 120 -52.72 -4.41 14.16
CA GLU A 120 -53.03 -4.45 12.72
C GLU A 120 -54.58 -4.60 12.52
N PRO A 121 -55.18 -4.52 11.29
CA PRO A 121 -54.56 -4.65 9.95
C PRO A 121 -55.08 -3.70 8.83
N SER A 122 -54.53 -3.93 7.63
CA SER A 122 -55.25 -4.05 6.34
C SER A 122 -55.34 -2.87 5.33
N GLN A 123 -54.83 -3.19 4.13
CA GLN A 123 -55.37 -2.91 2.78
C GLN A 123 -55.09 -1.59 2.01
N ARG A 124 -54.48 -1.82 0.82
CA ARG A 124 -54.64 -1.14 -0.49
C ARG A 124 -54.18 0.33 -0.61
N GLY A 125 -53.54 0.74 -1.71
CA GLY A 125 -53.00 -0.04 -2.84
C GLY A 125 -52.99 0.70 -4.18
N SER A 126 -51.80 0.77 -4.80
CA SER A 126 -51.53 1.05 -6.23
C SER A 126 -51.92 2.42 -6.84
N LYS A 127 -50.91 3.10 -7.42
CA LYS A 127 -50.79 3.55 -8.84
C LYS A 127 -49.55 4.46 -8.94
N LYS A 128 -48.45 4.03 -9.57
CA LYS A 128 -48.20 3.95 -11.03
C LYS A 128 -48.40 5.29 -11.75
N LEU A 129 -47.30 5.86 -12.27
CA LEU A 129 -47.16 6.38 -13.64
C LEU A 129 -45.65 6.57 -13.97
N CYS A 130 -45.30 6.73 -15.25
CA CYS A 130 -43.95 6.46 -15.78
C CYS A 130 -43.14 7.71 -16.18
N SER A 131 -41.81 7.52 -16.28
CA SER A 131 -40.83 7.88 -17.34
C SER A 131 -41.28 8.79 -18.52
N PRO A 132 -40.38 9.48 -19.31
CA PRO A 132 -39.01 9.04 -19.67
C PRO A 132 -37.92 10.19 -19.74
N PRO A 133 -37.06 10.41 -20.77
CA PRO A 133 -35.60 10.27 -20.58
C PRO A 133 -34.72 11.41 -21.21
N ALA A 134 -33.42 11.10 -21.43
CA ALA A 134 -32.50 11.60 -22.50
C ALA A 134 -31.26 12.44 -22.10
N SER A 135 -30.11 11.74 -21.97
CA SER A 135 -28.80 11.99 -22.61
C SER A 135 -28.29 13.41 -22.96
N VAL A 136 -27.03 13.71 -22.59
CA VAL A 136 -25.83 13.84 -23.48
C VAL A 136 -24.60 14.25 -22.65
N ALA A 137 -23.38 13.89 -23.10
CA ALA A 137 -22.13 14.03 -22.35
C ALA A 137 -21.41 15.39 -22.47
N GLN A 138 -20.57 15.75 -21.48
CA GLN A 138 -19.32 16.48 -21.71
C GLN A 138 -18.24 16.23 -20.62
N ARG A 139 -17.04 16.80 -20.83
CA ARG A 139 -15.74 16.26 -20.36
C ARG A 139 -15.22 16.81 -19.01
N ARG A 140 -14.39 15.96 -18.37
CA ARG A 140 -13.33 16.21 -17.37
C ARG A 140 -13.02 17.67 -16.95
N GLY A 141 -13.02 17.89 -15.64
CA GLY A 141 -12.21 18.88 -14.90
C GLY A 141 -11.65 18.19 -13.64
N SER A 142 -10.55 18.69 -13.05
CA SER A 142 -9.76 17.94 -12.05
C SER A 142 -9.88 18.47 -10.60
N SER A 143 -9.37 17.66 -9.67
CA SER A 143 -9.08 17.93 -8.24
C SER A 143 -10.15 17.50 -7.20
N PRO A 144 -9.75 16.95 -6.03
CA PRO A 144 -10.64 16.20 -5.14
C PRO A 144 -11.33 17.05 -4.04
N PRO A 145 -12.54 16.67 -3.59
CA PRO A 145 -13.19 17.24 -2.41
C PRO A 145 -12.82 16.49 -1.11
N THR A 146 -12.54 17.24 -0.05
CA THR A 146 -12.34 16.69 1.31
C THR A 146 -13.67 16.23 1.94
N PRO A 147 -13.78 15.02 2.51
CA PRO A 147 -14.99 14.59 3.23
C PRO A 147 -15.24 15.39 4.51
N GLY A 148 -16.40 16.05 4.58
CA GLY A 148 -16.84 16.80 5.76
C GLY A 148 -17.53 15.92 6.80
N ARG A 149 -17.24 16.20 8.09
CA ARG A 149 -17.84 15.61 9.30
C ARG A 149 -19.31 15.14 9.15
N SER A 150 -19.57 13.88 9.48
CA SER A 150 -20.87 13.45 10.02
C SER A 150 -20.78 13.31 11.55
N ARG A 151 -21.79 13.80 12.28
CA ARG A 151 -21.88 13.71 13.75
C ARG A 151 -22.72 12.50 14.16
N ALA A 152 -22.09 11.47 14.72
CA ALA A 152 -22.74 10.52 15.62
C ALA A 152 -22.39 10.88 17.09
N ARG A 153 -23.15 10.37 18.06
CA ARG A 153 -23.06 10.80 19.47
C ARG A 153 -22.03 9.99 20.26
N LEU A 154 -21.36 10.66 21.20
CA LEU A 154 -20.57 10.03 22.26
C LEU A 154 -21.50 9.33 23.27
N GLY A 155 -21.09 8.15 23.74
CA GLY A 155 -21.73 7.39 24.80
C GLY A 155 -20.65 6.76 25.70
N GLU A 156 -20.45 7.38 26.86
CA GLU A 156 -19.72 6.98 28.08
C GLU A 156 -18.57 5.96 28.00
N SER A 157 -17.38 6.46 28.39
CA SER A 157 -16.14 5.69 28.56
C SER A 157 -16.19 4.74 29.76
N MET A 158 -15.70 3.51 29.57
CA MET A 158 -14.97 2.78 30.62
C MET A 158 -13.67 2.17 30.07
N SER A 159 -12.68 2.03 30.95
CA SER A 159 -11.26 1.88 30.60
C SER A 159 -10.78 0.42 30.62
N ASP A 160 -10.84 -0.27 29.48
CA ASP A 160 -10.42 -1.67 29.34
C ASP A 160 -9.44 -1.90 28.17
N PHE A 161 -8.22 -1.37 28.31
CA PHE A 161 -7.07 -1.71 27.45
C PHE A 161 -5.72 -1.94 28.17
N ASP A 162 -5.68 -1.91 29.51
CA ASP A 162 -4.50 -2.32 30.28
C ASP A 162 -4.56 -3.81 30.68
N ARG A 163 -4.08 -4.68 29.77
CA ARG A 163 -3.30 -5.90 30.08
C ARG A 163 -2.88 -6.61 28.79
N GLY A 164 -1.58 -6.90 28.68
CA GLY A 164 -1.00 -7.69 27.58
C GLY A 164 0.34 -7.16 27.05
N LEU A 165 0.56 -5.83 27.12
CA LEU A 165 1.79 -5.17 26.66
C LEU A 165 2.56 -4.43 27.77
N ALA A 166 2.44 -4.90 29.02
CA ALA A 166 3.15 -4.37 30.18
C ALA A 166 4.66 -4.72 30.20
N SER A 167 5.37 -4.48 29.09
CA SER A 167 6.84 -4.46 29.03
C SER A 167 7.32 -3.01 29.08
N LYS A 168 7.93 -2.62 30.21
CA LYS A 168 8.32 -1.24 30.53
C LYS A 168 9.58 -0.75 29.77
N ASN A 169 9.74 -1.11 28.50
CA ASN A 169 10.88 -0.71 27.67
C ASN A 169 10.53 -0.71 26.17
N PRO A 170 10.18 0.44 25.55
CA PRO A 170 10.11 0.55 24.08
C PRO A 170 11.48 0.30 23.41
N ALA A 171 12.58 0.51 24.14
CA ALA A 171 13.93 0.16 23.72
C ALA A 171 14.12 -1.34 23.39
N ALA A 172 13.33 -2.25 24.00
CA ALA A 172 13.47 -3.70 23.80
C ALA A 172 12.72 -4.25 22.57
N ARG A 173 11.94 -3.43 21.83
CA ARG A 173 11.30 -3.85 20.57
C ARG A 173 12.26 -3.65 19.40
N GLN A 174 12.78 -4.74 18.84
CA GLN A 174 13.52 -4.72 17.59
C GLN A 174 12.55 -4.44 16.43
N LEU A 175 12.60 -3.22 15.86
CA LEU A 175 11.76 -2.79 14.74
C LEU A 175 12.37 -3.12 13.36
N TRP A 176 13.68 -3.38 13.32
CA TRP A 176 14.47 -3.62 12.11
C TRP A 176 15.57 -4.65 12.42
N SER A 177 15.97 -5.47 11.44
CA SER A 177 16.93 -6.55 11.66
C SER A 177 18.19 -6.35 10.84
N PRO A 178 19.41 -6.38 11.44
CA PRO A 178 20.65 -6.24 10.68
C PRO A 178 20.88 -7.28 9.56
N GLU A 179 20.12 -8.38 9.55
CA GLU A 179 20.07 -9.35 8.45
C GLU A 179 19.52 -8.76 7.14
N ASP A 180 18.78 -7.65 7.21
CA ASP A 180 18.22 -6.90 6.06
C ASP A 180 19.30 -6.36 5.09
N ASP A 181 20.58 -6.35 5.49
CA ASP A 181 21.71 -5.99 4.64
C ASP A 181 22.08 -7.08 3.59
N VAL A 182 21.55 -8.30 3.70
CA VAL A 182 21.79 -9.39 2.72
C VAL A 182 20.67 -9.48 1.68
N ARG A 183 20.59 -8.50 0.78
CA ARG A 183 19.69 -8.57 -0.39
C ARG A 183 20.20 -9.53 -1.47
N PRO A 184 19.31 -10.20 -2.23
CA PRO A 184 19.70 -11.09 -3.32
C PRO A 184 20.45 -10.36 -4.43
N LYS A 185 21.30 -11.10 -5.15
CA LYS A 185 21.99 -10.59 -6.35
C LYS A 185 20.95 -10.24 -7.41
N THR A 186 21.13 -9.09 -8.07
CA THR A 186 20.31 -8.73 -9.23
C THR A 186 20.42 -9.81 -10.32
N PRO A 187 19.29 -10.26 -10.93
CA PRO A 187 19.33 -11.16 -12.07
C PRO A 187 20.17 -10.56 -13.20
N GLN A 188 21.24 -11.25 -13.59
CA GLN A 188 22.00 -10.86 -14.78
C GLN A 188 21.19 -11.25 -16.01
N THR A 189 20.63 -10.26 -16.70
CA THR A 189 19.98 -10.42 -18.00
C THR A 189 20.97 -10.97 -19.03
N ARG A 190 20.99 -12.29 -19.22
CA ARG A 190 21.66 -12.94 -20.35
C ARG A 190 21.02 -12.43 -21.65
N PRO A 191 21.79 -11.91 -22.62
CA PRO A 191 21.23 -11.45 -23.89
C PRO A 191 20.90 -12.64 -24.80
N SER A 192 19.66 -13.12 -24.72
CA SER A 192 19.11 -14.10 -25.66
C SER A 192 19.08 -13.52 -27.08
N GLN A 193 19.79 -14.14 -28.02
CA GLN A 193 19.82 -13.71 -29.41
C GLN A 193 18.53 -14.12 -30.13
N LEU A 194 17.72 -13.14 -30.55
CA LEU A 194 16.61 -13.36 -31.47
C LEU A 194 16.79 -12.52 -32.73
N THR A 195 16.76 -13.18 -33.88
CA THR A 195 17.07 -12.59 -35.19
C THR A 195 15.82 -11.94 -35.82
N ALA A 196 15.76 -10.61 -35.83
CA ALA A 196 14.72 -9.87 -36.53
C ALA A 196 15.17 -9.46 -37.95
N ALA A 197 14.46 -9.93 -38.99
CA ALA A 197 14.80 -9.62 -40.38
C ALA A 197 13.58 -9.53 -41.31
N SER A 198 13.11 -8.31 -41.64
CA SER A 198 12.49 -8.00 -42.95
C SER A 198 12.22 -6.49 -43.18
N HIS A 199 13.06 -5.90 -44.05
CA HIS A 199 12.85 -4.78 -44.99
C HIS A 199 11.77 -3.68 -44.77
N PRO A 200 12.17 -2.39 -44.72
CA PRO A 200 11.31 -1.25 -45.09
C PRO A 200 11.30 -0.98 -46.61
N ARG A 201 10.17 -0.55 -47.18
CA ARG A 201 9.99 -0.38 -48.64
C ARG A 201 10.14 1.07 -49.15
N ARG A 202 11.41 1.43 -49.39
CA ARG A 202 11.96 2.46 -50.31
C ARG A 202 10.97 2.98 -51.39
N SER A 203 10.85 4.28 -51.68
CA SER A 203 11.68 5.10 -52.63
C SER A 203 10.90 6.40 -53.00
N PRO A 204 11.42 7.39 -53.78
CA PRO A 204 12.77 8.00 -53.98
C PRO A 204 12.66 9.56 -53.72
N GLN A 205 13.25 10.60 -54.39
CA GLN A 205 14.32 10.78 -55.40
C GLN A 205 14.98 12.21 -55.35
N THR A 206 16.29 12.27 -55.09
CA THR A 206 17.36 13.20 -55.60
C THR A 206 17.16 14.72 -55.92
N ARG A 207 18.14 15.53 -55.42
CA ARG A 207 18.92 16.62 -56.11
C ARG A 207 18.17 17.87 -56.66
N ASN A 208 18.71 19.11 -56.66
CA ASN A 208 20.11 19.57 -56.74
C ASN A 208 20.34 21.06 -56.30
N ASN A 209 21.62 21.44 -56.23
CA ASN A 209 22.25 22.71 -55.78
C ASN A 209 21.71 24.12 -56.17
N ARG A 210 21.93 25.05 -55.21
CA ARG A 210 22.36 26.48 -55.29
C ARG A 210 21.36 27.63 -55.61
N PRO A 211 21.66 28.89 -55.17
CA PRO A 211 20.69 30.00 -55.11
C PRO A 211 20.99 31.20 -56.03
N PRO A 212 20.09 32.20 -56.07
CA PRO A 212 20.40 33.62 -56.29
C PRO A 212 20.10 34.51 -55.05
N GLN A 213 20.39 35.81 -55.17
CA GLN A 213 20.43 36.82 -54.09
C GLN A 213 19.17 37.76 -54.09
N PRO A 214 19.05 38.77 -53.19
CA PRO A 214 17.75 39.35 -52.81
C PRO A 214 17.23 40.46 -53.75
N HIS A 215 15.94 40.78 -53.60
CA HIS A 215 15.34 42.01 -54.09
C HIS A 215 14.65 42.78 -52.95
N HIS A 216 14.79 44.11 -52.98
CA HIS A 216 14.15 45.02 -52.03
C HIS A 216 12.69 45.31 -52.41
N GLY A 217 11.84 45.48 -51.40
CA GLY A 217 10.49 46.02 -51.52
C GLY A 217 10.05 46.63 -50.19
N ALA A 218 9.48 47.84 -50.21
CA ALA A 218 9.03 48.59 -49.05
C ALA A 218 7.81 49.46 -49.46
N PRO A 219 7.15 50.14 -48.51
CA PRO A 219 6.62 49.65 -47.24
C PRO A 219 5.07 49.71 -47.24
N SER A 220 4.41 49.51 -46.10
CA SER A 220 2.99 49.79 -45.91
C SER A 220 2.72 50.30 -44.49
N PRO A 221 1.66 51.13 -44.27
CA PRO A 221 1.55 52.01 -43.10
C PRO A 221 1.14 51.30 -41.79
N PRO A 222 1.37 51.93 -40.63
CA PRO A 222 1.23 51.27 -39.33
C PRO A 222 -0.23 51.14 -38.87
N SER A 223 -0.54 49.99 -38.26
CA SER A 223 -1.69 49.81 -37.38
C SER A 223 -1.22 49.88 -35.92
N GLU A 224 -1.62 50.93 -35.21
CA GLU A 224 -1.40 51.02 -33.76
C GLU A 224 -2.15 49.88 -33.04
N SER A 225 -1.46 49.11 -32.20
CA SER A 225 -2.09 48.14 -31.33
C SER A 225 -1.33 47.99 -30.01
N SER A 226 -2.06 48.23 -28.91
CA SER A 226 -1.82 47.79 -27.52
C SER A 226 -0.39 47.44 -27.10
N SER A 227 0.13 48.15 -26.09
CA SER A 227 1.23 47.67 -25.25
C SER A 227 0.79 46.46 -24.43
N VAL A 228 0.88 45.27 -25.03
CA VAL A 228 0.90 43.99 -24.31
C VAL A 228 2.16 43.97 -23.46
N SER A 229 2.05 43.59 -22.19
CA SER A 229 3.23 43.40 -21.34
C SER A 229 4.08 42.26 -21.90
N ASP A 230 5.28 42.58 -22.41
CA ASP A 230 6.20 41.57 -22.93
C ASP A 230 6.52 40.53 -21.86
N MET A 231 6.19 39.27 -22.13
CA MET A 231 6.59 38.15 -21.29
C MET A 231 8.12 38.02 -21.38
N ILE A 232 8.81 38.37 -20.30
CA ILE A 232 10.25 38.22 -20.17
C ILE A 232 10.60 36.76 -20.44
N ARG A 233 11.35 36.51 -21.52
CA ARG A 233 11.84 35.17 -21.85
C ARG A 233 12.68 34.64 -20.70
N GLN A 234 12.58 33.34 -20.40
CA GLN A 234 13.51 32.70 -19.46
C GLN A 234 14.96 33.01 -19.88
N PRO A 235 15.85 33.38 -18.95
CA PRO A 235 17.27 33.57 -19.24
C PRO A 235 17.85 32.32 -19.91
N GLU A 236 18.78 32.51 -20.86
CA GLU A 236 19.43 31.40 -21.56
C GLU A 236 20.28 30.56 -20.60
N THR A 237 19.68 29.49 -20.07
CA THR A 237 20.34 28.46 -19.28
C THR A 237 21.29 27.68 -20.19
N ARG A 238 22.58 27.98 -20.10
CA ARG A 238 23.61 27.21 -20.83
C ARG A 238 23.53 25.75 -20.35
N PRO A 239 23.42 24.76 -21.26
CA PRO A 239 23.36 23.36 -20.86
C PRO A 239 24.65 22.98 -20.14
N ILE A 240 24.52 22.34 -18.98
CA ILE A 240 25.65 21.89 -18.17
C ILE A 240 26.50 20.87 -18.96
N SER A 241 27.81 21.10 -19.03
CA SER A 241 28.72 20.16 -19.69
C SER A 241 28.90 18.88 -18.86
N GLN A 242 29.27 17.80 -19.52
CA GLN A 242 29.48 16.51 -18.84
C GLN A 242 30.69 16.59 -17.88
N GLU A 243 31.70 17.40 -18.22
CA GLU A 243 32.89 17.64 -17.42
C GLU A 243 32.56 18.42 -16.14
N GLN A 244 31.69 19.44 -16.24
CA GLN A 244 31.17 20.18 -15.09
C GLN A 244 30.38 19.24 -14.18
N LEU A 245 29.43 18.47 -14.72
CA LEU A 245 28.62 17.55 -13.92
C LEU A 245 29.48 16.46 -13.22
N VAL A 246 30.55 15.99 -13.88
CA VAL A 246 31.54 15.09 -13.29
C VAL A 246 32.37 15.77 -12.18
N ALA A 247 32.58 17.09 -12.25
CA ALA A 247 33.23 17.85 -11.18
C ALA A 247 32.28 18.06 -9.98
N GLU A 248 31.03 18.45 -10.22
CA GLU A 248 30.02 18.63 -9.17
C GLU A 248 29.77 17.33 -8.41
N VAL A 249 29.50 16.21 -9.10
CA VAL A 249 29.29 14.90 -8.45
C VAL A 249 30.49 14.45 -7.60
N LYS A 250 31.72 14.83 -7.98
CA LYS A 250 32.93 14.59 -7.16
C LYS A 250 33.01 15.51 -5.93
N GLY A 251 32.62 16.77 -6.08
CA GLY A 251 32.53 17.73 -4.98
C GLY A 251 31.52 17.29 -3.93
N ILE A 252 30.29 17.01 -4.36
CA ILE A 252 29.20 16.49 -3.52
C ILE A 252 29.64 15.18 -2.84
N TYR A 253 30.21 14.22 -3.58
CA TYR A 253 30.69 12.97 -2.98
C TYR A 253 31.73 13.17 -1.87
N ALA A 254 32.62 14.17 -2.00
CA ALA A 254 33.60 14.50 -0.97
C ALA A 254 32.96 15.18 0.26
N GLY A 255 31.93 16.02 0.06
CA GLY A 255 31.10 16.59 1.14
C GLY A 255 30.33 15.49 1.89
N LEU A 256 29.58 14.69 1.13
CA LEU A 256 28.83 13.52 1.57
C LEU A 256 29.63 12.58 2.48
N VAL A 257 30.80 12.11 2.03
CA VAL A 257 31.64 11.20 2.82
C VAL A 257 32.11 11.87 4.12
N MET A 258 32.39 13.18 4.10
CA MET A 258 32.78 13.93 5.29
C MET A 258 31.64 14.11 6.30
N ILE A 259 30.38 14.20 5.83
CA ILE A 259 29.22 14.38 6.72
C ILE A 259 28.64 13.04 7.21
N GLU A 260 28.60 11.99 6.38
CA GLU A 260 28.34 10.61 6.83
C GLU A 260 29.30 10.19 7.95
N SER A 261 30.61 10.49 7.79
CA SER A 261 31.62 10.17 8.82
C SER A 261 31.31 10.87 10.15
N LYS A 262 30.77 12.09 10.13
CA LYS A 262 30.37 12.82 11.34
C LYS A 262 29.09 12.26 11.95
N CYS A 263 28.11 11.87 11.15
CA CYS A 263 26.90 11.18 11.64
C CYS A 263 27.30 9.92 12.41
N ILE A 264 28.15 9.06 11.82
CA ILE A 264 28.65 7.83 12.45
C ILE A 264 29.46 8.13 13.73
N GLU A 265 30.38 9.10 13.69
CA GLU A 265 31.17 9.52 14.85
C GLU A 265 30.26 10.04 16.00
N TYR A 266 29.33 10.93 15.68
CA TYR A 266 28.46 11.53 16.69
C TYR A 266 27.44 10.54 17.24
N ASP A 267 26.70 9.79 16.42
CA ASP A 267 25.72 8.79 16.87
C ASP A 267 26.36 7.82 17.88
N SER A 268 27.46 7.17 17.48
CA SER A 268 28.21 6.22 18.32
C SER A 268 28.76 6.87 19.59
N SER A 269 29.20 8.14 19.54
CA SER A 269 29.71 8.86 20.72
C SER A 269 28.63 9.23 21.73
N GLN A 270 27.35 9.22 21.35
CA GLN A 270 26.24 9.70 22.16
C GLN A 270 25.31 8.61 22.69
N GLU A 271 25.49 7.33 22.32
CA GLU A 271 24.66 6.20 22.78
C GLU A 271 24.43 6.21 24.31
N SER A 272 25.50 6.27 25.09
CA SER A 272 25.46 6.25 26.57
C SER A 272 25.13 7.60 27.22
N ASN A 273 25.16 8.71 26.49
CA ASN A 273 25.08 10.05 27.08
C ASN A 273 23.64 10.56 27.20
N GLN A 274 23.39 11.36 28.23
CA GLN A 274 22.22 12.25 28.25
C GLN A 274 22.51 13.46 27.36
N LEU A 275 21.53 13.84 26.53
CA LEU A 275 21.66 14.92 25.56
C LEU A 275 20.79 16.12 25.97
N SER A 276 21.34 17.33 25.83
CA SER A 276 20.56 18.55 25.96
C SER A 276 19.65 18.79 24.76
N GLN A 277 18.68 19.69 24.93
CA GLN A 277 17.81 20.15 23.86
C GLN A 277 18.61 20.69 22.66
N GLU A 278 19.66 21.51 22.89
CA GLU A 278 20.50 22.02 21.80
C GLU A 278 21.32 20.92 21.12
N GLN A 279 21.71 19.87 21.85
CA GLN A 279 22.43 18.73 21.25
C GLN A 279 21.52 17.92 20.32
N TYR A 280 20.28 17.62 20.71
CA TYR A 280 19.32 16.97 19.81
C TYR A 280 19.05 17.83 18.57
N HIS A 281 18.82 19.14 18.73
CA HIS A 281 18.63 20.05 17.60
C HIS A 281 19.85 20.10 16.65
N ALA A 282 21.07 20.04 17.20
CA ALA A 282 22.29 19.97 16.41
C ALA A 282 22.44 18.64 15.65
N LEU A 283 22.04 17.51 16.24
CA LEU A 283 22.03 16.21 15.57
C LEU A 283 20.96 16.14 14.47
N ILE A 284 19.73 16.63 14.73
CA ILE A 284 18.69 16.74 13.69
C ILE A 284 19.18 17.60 12.51
N ALA A 285 19.86 18.73 12.79
CA ALA A 285 20.43 19.57 11.73
C ALA A 285 21.56 18.87 10.94
N LEU A 286 22.41 18.10 11.61
CA LEU A 286 23.45 17.27 10.98
C LEU A 286 22.83 16.20 10.07
N HIS A 287 21.85 15.45 10.57
CA HIS A 287 21.18 14.38 9.82
C HIS A 287 20.36 14.94 8.65
N ARG A 288 19.63 16.05 8.85
CA ARG A 288 19.00 16.77 7.74
C ARG A 288 19.99 17.18 6.65
N SER A 289 21.21 17.58 7.03
CA SER A 289 22.24 17.99 6.06
C SER A 289 22.82 16.82 5.25
N VAL A 290 23.09 15.65 5.86
CA VAL A 290 23.53 14.47 5.07
C VAL A 290 22.42 13.96 4.14
N LEU A 291 21.15 14.08 4.55
CA LEU A 291 20.01 13.75 3.69
C LEU A 291 19.93 14.66 2.45
N HIS A 292 20.20 15.97 2.59
CA HIS A 292 20.30 16.89 1.46
C HIS A 292 21.51 16.58 0.56
N GLU A 293 22.70 16.31 1.12
CA GLU A 293 23.90 15.94 0.33
C GLU A 293 23.69 14.63 -0.46
N HIS A 294 22.97 13.65 0.10
CA HIS A 294 22.55 12.45 -0.65
C HIS A 294 21.60 12.80 -1.80
N HIS A 295 20.57 13.61 -1.54
CA HIS A 295 19.61 14.06 -2.55
C HIS A 295 20.31 14.78 -3.72
N ASP A 296 21.22 15.70 -3.42
CA ASP A 296 21.96 16.46 -4.43
C ASP A 296 22.92 15.54 -5.22
N PHE A 297 23.53 14.54 -4.57
CA PHE A 297 24.27 13.49 -5.27
C PHE A 297 23.38 12.67 -6.22
N PHE A 298 22.15 12.33 -5.81
CA PHE A 298 21.21 11.62 -6.69
C PHE A 298 20.78 12.49 -7.88
N LEU A 299 20.35 13.74 -7.67
CA LEU A 299 19.97 14.64 -8.75
C LEU A 299 21.13 14.88 -9.73
N ALA A 300 22.34 15.14 -9.23
CA ALA A 300 23.51 15.36 -10.09
C ALA A 300 23.96 14.08 -10.82
N SER A 301 23.90 12.91 -10.18
CA SER A 301 24.28 11.64 -10.83
C SER A 301 23.24 11.14 -11.83
N GLN A 302 21.94 11.39 -11.61
CA GLN A 302 20.85 10.95 -12.50
C GLN A 302 20.39 12.01 -13.51
N HIS A 303 20.97 13.21 -13.50
CA HIS A 303 20.65 14.32 -14.40
C HIS A 303 20.54 13.89 -15.90
N PRO A 304 19.66 14.49 -16.72
CA PRO A 304 19.53 14.13 -18.14
C PRO A 304 20.84 14.15 -18.93
N SER A 305 21.74 15.10 -18.65
CA SER A 305 23.09 15.18 -19.26
C SER A 305 24.13 14.23 -18.64
N ALA A 306 23.79 13.45 -17.60
CA ALA A 306 24.70 12.49 -16.98
C ALA A 306 24.97 11.31 -17.92
N SER A 307 26.24 11.02 -18.15
CA SER A 307 26.66 9.79 -18.83
C SER A 307 26.27 8.55 -18.00
N GLU A 308 26.10 7.41 -18.67
CA GLU A 308 25.70 6.16 -18.01
C GLU A 308 26.69 5.73 -16.91
N ALA A 309 27.99 5.98 -17.11
CA ALA A 309 29.03 5.74 -16.12
C ALA A 309 28.88 6.60 -14.85
N LEU A 310 28.28 7.81 -14.97
CA LEU A 310 27.97 8.70 -13.85
C LEU A 310 26.69 8.25 -13.12
N ARG A 311 25.64 7.90 -13.88
CA ARG A 311 24.37 7.36 -13.33
C ARG A 311 24.59 6.11 -12.49
N ARG A 312 25.42 5.18 -12.99
CA ARG A 312 25.81 3.94 -12.31
C ARG A 312 26.59 4.15 -10.99
N LEU A 313 27.09 5.36 -10.67
CA LEU A 313 27.80 5.59 -9.41
C LEU A 313 26.91 5.43 -8.17
N ALA A 314 25.63 5.82 -8.26
CA ALA A 314 24.69 5.70 -7.15
C ALA A 314 24.51 4.23 -6.72
N SER A 315 24.35 3.32 -7.68
CA SER A 315 24.32 1.87 -7.43
C SER A 315 25.69 1.34 -6.99
N LYS A 316 26.78 1.73 -7.68
CA LYS A 316 28.15 1.27 -7.41
C LYS A 316 28.64 1.59 -5.99
N TYR A 317 28.23 2.72 -5.44
CA TYR A 317 28.57 3.15 -4.08
C TYR A 317 27.45 2.88 -3.06
N ALA A 318 26.46 2.06 -3.41
CA ALA A 318 25.32 1.66 -2.58
C ALA A 318 24.62 2.86 -1.89
N MET A 319 24.44 3.96 -2.62
CA MET A 319 24.01 5.23 -2.04
C MET A 319 22.66 5.19 -1.31
N PRO A 320 21.61 4.49 -1.80
CA PRO A 320 20.36 4.36 -1.05
C PRO A 320 20.56 3.65 0.30
N ALA A 321 21.36 2.58 0.31
CA ALA A 321 21.65 1.83 1.54
C ALA A 321 22.52 2.62 2.53
N ARG A 322 23.46 3.45 2.06
CA ARG A 322 24.22 4.37 2.91
C ARG A 322 23.34 5.49 3.48
N MET A 323 22.48 6.08 2.67
CA MET A 323 21.51 7.08 3.10
C MET A 323 20.58 6.54 4.18
N TRP A 324 20.07 5.31 3.99
CA TRP A 324 19.29 4.62 5.02
C TRP A 324 20.13 4.35 6.28
N ARG A 325 21.24 3.60 6.17
CA ARG A 325 21.98 3.10 7.34
C ARG A 325 22.66 4.21 8.17
N HIS A 326 23.17 5.26 7.52
CA HIS A 326 23.99 6.31 8.16
C HIS A 326 23.29 7.68 8.22
N GLY A 327 22.30 7.92 7.36
CA GLY A 327 21.53 9.16 7.36
C GLY A 327 20.24 9.08 8.21
N ILE A 328 19.58 7.91 8.24
CA ILE A 328 18.24 7.75 8.83
C ILE A 328 18.25 6.75 10.01
N HIS A 329 18.58 5.49 9.76
CA HIS A 329 18.36 4.38 10.68
C HIS A 329 19.19 4.48 11.96
N SER A 330 20.50 4.77 11.87
CA SER A 330 21.37 4.92 13.06
C SER A 330 20.83 5.96 14.05
N PHE A 331 20.37 7.10 13.53
CA PHE A 331 19.85 8.19 14.33
C PHE A 331 18.42 7.93 14.84
N LEU A 332 17.56 7.26 14.06
CA LEU A 332 16.27 6.75 14.56
C LEU A 332 16.48 5.78 15.72
N GLU A 333 17.46 4.89 15.64
CA GLU A 333 17.78 3.97 16.73
C GLU A 333 18.39 4.68 17.94
N LEU A 334 19.30 5.65 17.75
CA LEU A 334 19.80 6.49 18.85
C LEU A 334 18.66 7.21 19.58
N LEU A 335 17.70 7.73 18.83
CA LEU A 335 16.50 8.38 19.37
C LEU A 335 15.58 7.36 20.06
N ARG A 336 15.33 6.19 19.46
CA ARG A 336 14.49 5.12 20.04
C ARG A 336 15.03 4.62 21.39
N HIS A 337 16.34 4.46 21.54
CA HIS A 337 16.99 4.06 22.79
C HIS A 337 16.94 5.15 23.89
N LYS A 338 16.62 6.41 23.55
CA LYS A 338 16.50 7.54 24.49
C LYS A 338 15.04 7.92 24.81
N LEU A 339 14.06 7.13 24.36
CA LEU A 339 12.66 7.32 24.71
C LEU A 339 12.44 7.15 26.24
N PRO A 340 11.52 7.91 26.87
CA PRO A 340 10.61 8.88 26.25
C PRO A 340 11.21 10.26 26.00
N ALA A 341 12.40 10.57 26.55
CA ALA A 341 12.97 11.94 26.53
C ALA A 341 13.33 12.45 25.11
N SER A 342 13.41 11.57 24.12
CA SER A 342 13.66 11.88 22.71
C SER A 342 12.40 12.02 21.85
N LEU A 343 11.18 11.82 22.39
CA LEU A 343 9.97 11.62 21.59
C LEU A 343 9.70 12.73 20.55
N GLU A 344 9.67 14.00 20.96
CA GLU A 344 9.44 15.15 20.07
C GLU A 344 10.52 15.28 18.98
N HIS A 345 11.78 14.96 19.33
CA HIS A 345 12.91 14.93 18.41
C HIS A 345 12.79 13.78 17.39
N MET A 346 12.30 12.63 17.83
CA MET A 346 12.07 11.45 16.99
C MET A 346 10.92 11.68 16.01
N LEU A 347 9.81 12.25 16.48
CA LEU A 347 8.71 12.71 15.61
C LEU A 347 9.23 13.72 14.57
N THR A 348 9.92 14.76 15.01
CA THR A 348 10.51 15.80 14.14
C THR A 348 11.42 15.19 13.07
N PHE A 349 12.30 14.26 13.45
CA PHE A 349 13.22 13.63 12.50
C PHE A 349 12.51 12.68 11.52
N ILE A 350 11.50 11.92 11.96
CA ILE A 350 10.72 11.06 11.05
C ILE A 350 10.02 11.91 9.98
N TYR A 351 9.42 13.06 10.33
CA TYR A 351 8.81 13.95 9.32
C TYR A 351 9.84 14.51 8.32
N ILE A 352 11.05 14.84 8.77
CA ILE A 352 12.15 15.27 7.89
C ILE A 352 12.59 14.14 6.95
N ALA A 353 12.81 12.93 7.48
CA ALA A 353 13.21 11.76 6.71
C ALA A 353 12.12 11.34 5.70
N TYR A 354 10.85 11.31 6.11
CA TYR A 354 9.71 10.95 5.27
C TYR A 354 9.55 11.95 4.11
N SER A 355 9.66 13.26 4.40
CA SER A 355 9.62 14.31 3.36
C SER A 355 10.75 14.14 2.34
N MET A 356 11.95 13.74 2.77
CA MET A 356 13.07 13.49 1.87
C MET A 356 12.88 12.20 1.04
N MET A 357 12.39 11.11 1.64
CA MET A 357 12.12 9.87 0.91
C MET A 357 10.99 10.06 -0.11
N ALA A 358 9.96 10.86 0.20
CA ALA A 358 8.89 11.21 -0.73
C ALA A 358 9.41 12.08 -1.90
N LEU A 359 10.26 13.08 -1.62
CA LEU A 359 10.92 13.87 -2.66
C LEU A 359 11.80 13.01 -3.57
N LEU A 360 12.54 12.05 -3.03
CA LEU A 360 13.35 11.11 -3.82
C LEU A 360 12.52 10.09 -4.60
N TYR A 361 11.38 9.67 -4.07
CA TYR A 361 10.38 8.86 -4.79
C TYR A 361 9.86 9.59 -6.05
N GLU A 362 9.55 10.89 -5.94
CA GLU A 362 9.08 11.70 -7.07
C GLU A 362 10.19 12.09 -8.07
N THR A 363 11.39 12.40 -7.58
CA THR A 363 12.47 13.00 -8.40
C THR A 363 13.53 12.01 -8.90
N VAL A 364 13.68 10.84 -8.25
CA VAL A 364 14.73 9.85 -8.54
C VAL A 364 14.14 8.43 -8.66
N PRO A 365 13.31 8.16 -9.69
CA PRO A 365 12.65 6.86 -9.88
C PRO A 365 13.61 5.70 -10.18
N ALA A 366 14.89 5.97 -10.45
CA ALA A 366 15.93 4.95 -10.63
C ALA A 366 16.15 4.04 -9.40
N PHE A 367 15.62 4.42 -8.23
CA PHE A 367 15.67 3.65 -6.99
C PHE A 367 14.28 3.57 -6.31
N GLU A 368 13.19 3.75 -7.07
CA GLU A 368 11.81 3.88 -6.56
C GLU A 368 11.46 2.80 -5.52
N ASP A 369 11.80 1.54 -5.80
CA ASP A 369 11.45 0.40 -4.95
C ASP A 369 12.14 0.47 -3.57
N THR A 370 13.34 1.06 -3.49
CA THR A 370 14.01 1.33 -2.22
C THR A 370 13.32 2.47 -1.47
N TRP A 371 12.89 3.52 -2.17
CA TRP A 371 12.18 4.64 -1.55
C TRP A 371 10.80 4.24 -1.01
N ILE A 372 10.06 3.40 -1.74
CA ILE A 372 8.81 2.77 -1.29
C ILE A 372 9.03 2.05 0.05
N GLU A 373 10.04 1.19 0.15
CA GLU A 373 10.32 0.46 1.39
C GLU A 373 10.74 1.37 2.54
N CYS A 374 11.60 2.37 2.29
CA CYS A 374 11.99 3.35 3.32
C CYS A 374 10.80 4.18 3.84
N LEU A 375 9.81 4.48 2.99
CA LEU A 375 8.57 5.16 3.39
C LEU A 375 7.67 4.24 4.24
N GLY A 376 7.60 2.95 3.90
CA GLY A 376 6.95 1.92 4.72
C GLY A 376 7.60 1.79 6.11
N ASP A 377 8.93 1.67 6.16
CA ASP A 377 9.71 1.57 7.40
C ASP A 377 9.54 2.83 8.28
N LEU A 378 9.62 4.03 7.70
CA LEU A 378 9.39 5.28 8.43
C LEU A 378 7.97 5.39 9.00
N GLY A 379 6.96 4.93 8.25
CA GLY A 379 5.59 4.82 8.75
C GLY A 379 5.49 3.83 9.92
N ARG A 380 6.20 2.70 9.85
CA ARG A 380 6.28 1.71 10.94
C ARG A 380 6.96 2.27 12.18
N TYR A 381 8.02 3.08 12.04
CA TYR A 381 8.64 3.80 13.16
C TYR A 381 7.66 4.78 13.82
N ARG A 382 6.96 5.62 13.03
CA ARG A 382 5.99 6.60 13.54
C ARG A 382 4.78 5.96 14.23
N MET A 383 4.30 4.83 13.71
CA MET A 383 3.28 3.97 14.36
C MET A 383 3.83 3.31 15.64
N ALA A 384 5.08 2.85 15.65
CA ALA A 384 5.64 2.09 16.76
C ALA A 384 5.90 2.93 18.03
N ILE A 385 6.08 4.25 17.88
CA ILE A 385 6.26 5.21 18.98
C ILE A 385 4.96 5.92 19.39
N GLU A 386 3.84 5.64 18.73
CA GLU A 386 2.52 6.18 19.12
C GLU A 386 1.84 5.23 20.09
N ASP A 387 1.98 5.51 21.38
CA ASP A 387 1.33 4.76 22.46
C ASP A 387 0.07 5.47 23.02
N ASP A 388 -0.12 6.78 22.77
CA ASP A 388 -1.21 7.58 23.36
C ASP A 388 -2.37 7.90 22.38
N ASP A 389 -2.10 8.35 21.14
CA ASP A 389 -3.15 8.65 20.15
C ASP A 389 -3.41 7.45 19.21
N ILE A 390 -4.44 6.67 19.56
CA ILE A 390 -4.90 5.50 18.78
C ILE A 390 -5.19 5.85 17.31
N ARG A 391 -5.74 7.04 17.02
CA ARG A 391 -6.08 7.44 15.65
C ARG A 391 -4.82 7.77 14.85
N ASP A 392 -3.86 8.48 15.43
CA ASP A 392 -2.56 8.72 14.76
C ASP A 392 -1.84 7.38 14.53
N ARG A 393 -1.92 6.45 15.49
CA ARG A 393 -1.40 5.09 15.34
C ARG A 393 -2.06 4.35 14.18
N GLU A 394 -3.39 4.41 14.05
CA GLU A 394 -4.15 3.82 12.94
C GLU A 394 -3.78 4.45 11.58
N ILE A 395 -3.70 5.79 11.51
CA ILE A 395 -3.26 6.52 10.32
C ILE A 395 -1.89 6.04 9.85
N TRP A 396 -0.91 5.96 10.75
CA TRP A 396 0.45 5.55 10.40
C TRP A 396 0.58 4.03 10.16
N THR A 397 -0.30 3.22 10.73
CA THR A 397 -0.47 1.81 10.33
C THR A 397 -0.94 1.75 8.87
N GLY A 398 -1.92 2.57 8.48
CA GLY A 398 -2.42 2.66 7.10
C GLY A 398 -1.36 3.15 6.10
N VAL A 399 -0.66 4.25 6.42
CA VAL A 399 0.45 4.78 5.59
C VAL A 399 1.54 3.71 5.38
N SER A 400 1.94 3.02 6.45
CA SER A 400 2.96 1.97 6.36
C SER A 400 2.45 0.77 5.53
N ARG A 401 1.19 0.37 5.70
CA ARG A 401 0.56 -0.72 4.92
C ARG A 401 0.56 -0.41 3.43
N TYR A 402 0.08 0.76 3.02
CA TYR A 402 0.07 1.22 1.62
C TYR A 402 1.45 1.05 0.95
N TRP A 403 2.52 1.51 1.60
CA TRP A 403 3.86 1.42 1.04
C TRP A 403 4.36 -0.03 0.91
N TYR A 404 4.08 -0.93 1.85
CA TYR A 404 4.46 -2.34 1.69
C TYR A 404 3.55 -3.13 0.74
N SER A 405 2.26 -2.82 0.66
CA SER A 405 1.35 -3.37 -0.36
C SER A 405 1.91 -3.07 -1.75
N LYS A 406 2.19 -1.79 -2.01
CA LYS A 406 2.81 -1.28 -3.25
C LYS A 406 4.21 -1.86 -3.52
N ALA A 407 5.02 -2.08 -2.49
CA ALA A 407 6.29 -2.81 -2.64
C ALA A 407 6.06 -4.26 -3.08
N SER A 408 5.07 -4.94 -2.47
CA SER A 408 4.76 -6.34 -2.74
C SER A 408 4.10 -6.53 -4.10
N ASP A 409 3.42 -5.53 -4.65
CA ASP A 409 2.93 -5.54 -6.04
C ASP A 409 4.05 -5.53 -7.07
N LYS A 410 5.19 -4.91 -6.74
CA LYS A 410 6.38 -4.87 -7.60
C LYS A 410 7.29 -6.08 -7.41
N SER A 411 7.42 -6.55 -6.17
CA SER A 411 8.29 -7.67 -5.78
C SER A 411 7.51 -8.79 -5.07
N PRO A 412 6.51 -9.42 -5.73
CA PRO A 412 5.59 -10.35 -5.07
C PRO A 412 6.24 -11.66 -4.59
N THR A 413 7.46 -11.96 -5.05
CA THR A 413 8.23 -13.12 -4.57
C THR A 413 9.03 -12.85 -3.28
N THR A 414 9.01 -11.63 -2.74
CA THR A 414 9.84 -11.21 -1.60
C THR A 414 9.11 -11.30 -0.26
N GLY A 415 9.44 -12.33 0.53
CA GLY A 415 8.74 -12.67 1.79
C GLY A 415 8.76 -11.58 2.85
N ARG A 416 9.83 -10.78 2.94
CA ARG A 416 9.98 -9.74 3.98
C ARG A 416 8.88 -8.67 3.92
N LEU A 417 8.37 -8.38 2.72
CA LEU A 417 7.29 -7.41 2.54
C LEU A 417 5.99 -7.91 3.18
N TYR A 418 5.69 -9.21 3.02
CA TYR A 418 4.57 -9.86 3.69
C TYR A 418 4.78 -10.01 5.19
N HIS A 419 6.01 -10.24 5.67
CA HIS A 419 6.32 -10.19 7.10
C HIS A 419 6.00 -8.82 7.73
N HIS A 420 6.34 -7.73 7.03
CA HIS A 420 6.02 -6.36 7.51
C HIS A 420 4.51 -6.09 7.46
N LEU A 421 3.80 -6.55 6.42
CA LEU A 421 2.33 -6.53 6.35
C LEU A 421 1.68 -7.36 7.47
N ALA A 422 2.27 -8.50 7.89
CA ALA A 422 1.78 -9.28 9.01
C ALA A 422 1.82 -8.47 10.32
N ILE A 423 2.91 -7.76 10.60
CA ILE A 423 3.02 -6.87 11.77
C ILE A 423 1.91 -5.79 11.75
N LEU A 424 1.56 -5.30 10.56
CA LEU A 424 0.54 -4.27 10.31
C LEU A 424 -0.90 -4.78 10.19
N ALA A 425 -1.12 -6.10 10.20
CA ALA A 425 -2.45 -6.71 10.15
C ALA A 425 -3.13 -6.76 11.53
N ARG A 426 -2.49 -6.29 12.60
CA ARG A 426 -3.09 -6.22 13.95
C ARG A 426 -4.30 -5.27 13.98
N PRO A 427 -5.41 -5.64 14.65
CA PRO A 427 -5.59 -6.80 15.52
C PRO A 427 -6.02 -8.11 14.83
N ASN A 428 -6.26 -8.13 13.51
CA ASN A 428 -6.79 -9.29 12.78
C ASN A 428 -5.81 -10.48 12.84
N ALA A 429 -6.14 -11.52 13.60
CA ALA A 429 -5.29 -12.69 13.81
C ALA A 429 -5.21 -13.62 12.57
N LEU A 430 -6.29 -13.73 11.82
CA LEU A 430 -6.36 -14.54 10.60
C LEU A 430 -5.51 -13.92 9.48
N GLN A 431 -5.62 -12.61 9.28
CA GLN A 431 -4.81 -11.87 8.30
C GLN A 431 -3.32 -11.83 8.71
N GLN A 432 -3.00 -11.73 10.01
CA GLN A 432 -1.62 -11.91 10.51
C GLN A 432 -1.07 -13.29 10.13
N LEU A 433 -1.80 -14.36 10.41
CA LEU A 433 -1.40 -15.74 10.07
C LEU A 433 -1.17 -15.89 8.55
N TYR A 434 -2.10 -15.43 7.73
CA TYR A 434 -1.96 -15.46 6.27
C TYR A 434 -0.68 -14.74 5.80
N TYR A 435 -0.41 -13.52 6.27
CA TYR A 435 0.78 -12.78 5.84
C TYR A 435 2.10 -13.40 6.35
N TYR A 436 2.13 -13.93 7.58
CA TYR A 436 3.29 -14.69 8.06
C TYR A 436 3.51 -15.99 7.26
N ALA A 437 2.44 -16.73 6.96
CA ALA A 437 2.51 -17.93 6.14
C ALA A 437 2.99 -17.60 4.71
N LYS A 438 2.45 -16.55 4.09
CA LYS A 438 2.92 -16.05 2.79
C LYS A 438 4.38 -15.62 2.83
N SER A 439 4.85 -14.97 3.90
CA SER A 439 6.26 -14.56 4.03
C SER A 439 7.27 -15.72 4.00
N LEU A 440 6.82 -16.95 4.21
CA LEU A 440 7.60 -18.19 4.18
C LEU A 440 7.33 -19.07 2.94
N CYS A 441 6.25 -18.83 2.19
CA CYS A 441 5.80 -19.64 1.05
C CYS A 441 5.89 -18.92 -0.31
N VAL A 442 6.75 -17.92 -0.42
CA VAL A 442 7.14 -17.24 -1.68
C VAL A 442 8.59 -17.60 -2.05
N PRO A 443 9.02 -17.52 -3.33
CA PRO A 443 10.34 -17.95 -3.78
C PRO A 443 11.56 -17.32 -3.07
N ILE A 444 11.41 -16.14 -2.45
CA ILE A 444 12.44 -15.52 -1.61
C ILE A 444 11.89 -15.38 -0.18
N PRO A 445 11.87 -16.48 0.62
CA PRO A 445 11.24 -16.50 1.93
C PRO A 445 12.03 -15.69 2.97
N PHE A 446 11.33 -15.07 3.92
CA PHE A 446 11.95 -14.33 5.03
C PHE A 446 11.97 -15.18 6.30
N LEU A 447 13.02 -15.97 6.48
CA LEU A 447 13.09 -17.02 7.51
C LEU A 447 12.94 -16.49 8.94
N SER A 448 13.38 -15.26 9.23
CA SER A 448 13.22 -14.62 10.56
C SER A 448 11.74 -14.42 10.94
N ALA A 449 10.79 -14.49 9.99
CA ALA A 449 9.36 -14.56 10.27
C ALA A 449 8.97 -15.80 11.11
N ARG A 450 9.76 -16.89 11.08
CA ARG A 450 9.52 -18.07 11.90
C ARG A 450 9.62 -17.79 13.40
N GLU A 451 10.39 -16.78 13.80
CA GLU A 451 10.44 -16.29 15.18
C GLU A 451 9.33 -15.26 15.42
N SER A 452 9.14 -14.30 14.51
CA SER A 452 8.12 -13.24 14.64
C SER A 452 6.69 -13.76 14.79
N VAL A 453 6.33 -14.83 14.06
CA VAL A 453 4.99 -15.45 14.12
C VAL A 453 4.70 -16.08 15.49
N MET A 454 5.71 -16.44 16.28
CA MET A 454 5.50 -16.93 17.65
C MET A 454 4.86 -15.86 18.55
N THR A 455 4.99 -14.56 18.22
CA THR A 455 4.27 -13.48 18.92
C THR A 455 2.76 -13.47 18.68
N LEU A 456 2.27 -14.21 17.68
CA LEU A 456 0.86 -14.51 17.44
C LEU A 456 0.46 -15.83 18.13
N PHE A 457 1.31 -16.87 18.04
CA PHE A 457 1.00 -18.21 18.53
C PHE A 457 1.14 -18.40 20.04
N ASP A 458 2.26 -17.99 20.65
CA ASP A 458 2.54 -18.28 22.08
C ASP A 458 1.45 -17.77 23.06
N PRO A 459 0.77 -16.63 22.81
CA PRO A 459 -0.40 -16.24 23.59
C PRO A 459 -1.57 -17.23 23.54
N LEU A 460 -1.82 -17.89 22.40
CA LEU A 460 -2.91 -18.85 22.19
C LEU A 460 -2.58 -20.28 22.62
N LEU A 461 -1.27 -20.60 22.68
CA LEU A 461 -0.73 -21.87 23.18
C LEU A 461 -0.56 -21.89 24.71
N SER A 462 -0.77 -20.75 25.38
CA SER A 462 -0.61 -20.57 26.82
C SER A 462 -1.96 -20.52 27.54
N SER A 463 -2.12 -21.27 28.63
CA SER A 463 -3.41 -21.48 29.33
C SER A 463 -4.07 -20.23 29.97
N ASN A 464 -3.44 -19.05 29.88
CA ASN A 464 -3.91 -17.79 30.49
C ASN A 464 -4.34 -16.76 29.41
N SER A 465 -4.84 -17.22 28.27
CA SER A 465 -5.07 -16.40 27.07
C SER A 465 -6.36 -15.56 27.13
N HIS A 466 -6.34 -14.41 27.81
CA HIS A 466 -7.44 -13.42 27.78
C HIS A 466 -7.46 -12.57 26.48
N GLN A 467 -7.33 -13.19 25.31
CA GLN A 467 -7.38 -12.47 24.04
C GLN A 467 -8.83 -12.22 23.60
N ARG A 468 -9.15 -10.97 23.25
CA ARG A 468 -10.38 -10.59 22.53
C ARG A 468 -10.24 -10.92 21.04
N LEU A 469 -10.22 -12.22 20.73
CA LEU A 469 -10.34 -12.75 19.37
C LEU A 469 -11.68 -13.49 19.24
N GLU A 470 -12.22 -13.50 18.04
CA GLU A 470 -13.34 -14.36 17.68
C GLU A 470 -12.95 -15.83 17.90
N PRO A 471 -13.76 -16.67 18.57
CA PRO A 471 -13.37 -18.03 18.93
C PRO A 471 -12.95 -18.90 17.74
N VAL A 472 -13.60 -18.73 16.58
CA VAL A 472 -13.25 -19.43 15.33
C VAL A 472 -11.87 -19.03 14.80
N ASP A 473 -11.53 -17.73 14.82
CA ASP A 473 -10.23 -17.25 14.36
C ASP A 473 -9.13 -17.65 15.36
N ALA A 474 -9.44 -17.61 16.66
CA ALA A 474 -8.54 -18.06 17.72
C ALA A 474 -8.22 -19.56 17.60
N ALA A 475 -9.22 -20.41 17.37
CA ALA A 475 -9.05 -21.84 17.16
C ALA A 475 -8.21 -22.15 15.91
N PHE A 476 -8.52 -21.50 14.77
CA PHE A 476 -7.76 -21.67 13.52
C PHE A 476 -6.27 -21.33 13.69
N VAL A 477 -5.98 -20.21 14.35
CA VAL A 477 -4.61 -19.77 14.62
C VAL A 477 -3.93 -20.65 15.68
N ARG A 478 -4.66 -21.20 16.66
CA ARG A 478 -4.13 -22.16 17.64
C ARG A 478 -3.70 -23.46 16.96
N VAL A 479 -4.53 -24.04 16.07
CA VAL A 479 -4.18 -25.24 15.28
C VAL A 479 -2.91 -24.99 14.46
N HIS A 480 -2.83 -23.86 13.75
CA HIS A 480 -1.62 -23.50 12.99
C HIS A 480 -0.40 -23.32 13.91
N GLY A 481 -0.56 -22.73 15.09
CA GLY A 481 0.52 -22.57 16.07
C GLY A 481 1.04 -23.91 16.63
N ILE A 482 0.17 -24.88 16.87
CA ILE A 482 0.55 -26.24 17.29
C ILE A 482 1.31 -26.95 16.16
N LEU A 483 0.75 -26.95 14.94
CA LEU A 483 1.38 -27.58 13.76
C LEU A 483 2.73 -26.94 13.41
N PHE A 484 2.84 -25.62 13.53
CA PHE A 484 4.06 -24.86 13.21
C PHE A 484 5.18 -25.07 14.23
N SER A 485 4.85 -25.06 15.53
CA SER A 485 5.85 -25.03 16.62
C SER A 485 6.10 -26.39 17.28
N GLY A 486 5.22 -27.37 17.09
CA GLY A 486 5.25 -28.66 17.79
C GLY A 486 4.91 -28.57 19.29
N LYS A 487 4.60 -27.38 19.83
CA LYS A 487 4.15 -27.17 21.21
C LYS A 487 2.68 -27.59 21.36
N SER A 488 2.28 -27.97 22.57
CA SER A 488 0.86 -28.22 22.96
C SER A 488 0.10 -29.22 22.06
N LYS A 489 0.78 -30.26 21.55
CA LYS A 489 0.19 -31.33 20.72
C LYS A 489 -1.04 -32.00 21.36
N ASP A 490 -1.08 -32.06 22.68
CA ASP A 490 -2.21 -32.55 23.50
C ASP A 490 -3.53 -31.79 23.24
N GLN A 491 -3.45 -30.52 22.82
CA GLN A 491 -4.61 -29.67 22.53
C GLN A 491 -4.99 -29.65 21.04
N LEU A 492 -4.25 -30.37 20.18
CA LEU A 492 -4.39 -30.25 18.72
C LEU A 492 -5.79 -30.65 18.24
N GLU A 493 -6.23 -31.86 18.54
CA GLU A 493 -7.52 -32.39 18.06
C GLU A 493 -8.69 -31.55 18.60
N ALA A 494 -8.67 -31.20 19.89
CA ALA A 494 -9.67 -30.32 20.50
C ALA A 494 -9.71 -28.92 19.85
N SER A 495 -8.57 -28.39 19.40
CA SER A 495 -8.51 -27.12 18.66
C SER A 495 -9.02 -27.25 17.22
N MET A 496 -8.82 -28.41 16.58
CA MET A 496 -9.42 -28.71 15.28
C MET A 496 -10.95 -28.79 15.42
N ASP A 497 -11.45 -29.53 16.41
CA ASP A 497 -12.89 -29.66 16.69
C ASP A 497 -13.53 -28.31 17.06
N GLU A 498 -12.86 -27.46 17.85
CA GLU A 498 -13.28 -26.08 18.16
C GLU A 498 -13.46 -25.25 16.88
N PHE A 499 -12.48 -25.25 15.98
CA PHE A 499 -12.58 -24.52 14.71
C PHE A 499 -13.68 -25.08 13.80
N LEU A 500 -13.69 -26.39 13.57
CA LEU A 500 -14.59 -27.05 12.63
C LEU A 500 -16.05 -26.95 13.08
N GLY A 501 -16.32 -27.04 14.39
CA GLY A 501 -17.67 -26.86 14.96
C GLY A 501 -18.20 -25.43 14.86
N LEU A 502 -17.33 -24.42 14.75
CA LEU A 502 -17.70 -23.01 14.60
C LEU A 502 -17.74 -22.54 13.13
N LEU A 503 -17.07 -23.26 12.23
CA LEU A 503 -16.84 -22.83 10.85
C LEU A 503 -18.13 -22.62 10.04
N ASP A 504 -19.08 -23.56 10.08
CA ASP A 504 -20.31 -23.46 9.27
C ASP A 504 -21.13 -22.19 9.59
N GLY A 505 -21.32 -21.91 10.89
CA GLY A 505 -22.00 -20.71 11.36
C GLY A 505 -21.23 -19.42 11.05
N ARG A 506 -19.89 -19.48 10.98
CA ARG A 506 -19.06 -18.34 10.56
C ARG A 506 -19.20 -18.06 9.06
N ILE A 507 -19.28 -19.09 8.20
CA ILE A 507 -19.50 -18.93 6.75
C ILE A 507 -20.92 -18.36 6.49
N GLY A 508 -21.93 -18.91 7.16
CA GLY A 508 -23.34 -18.55 6.94
C GLY A 508 -23.79 -17.22 7.57
N SER A 509 -22.94 -16.55 8.36
CA SER A 509 -23.28 -15.28 9.00
C SER A 509 -23.22 -14.12 7.99
N THR A 510 -24.32 -13.36 7.87
CA THR A 510 -24.46 -12.17 7.00
C THR A 510 -23.45 -11.07 7.30
N HIS A 511 -22.86 -11.06 8.50
CA HIS A 511 -21.88 -10.05 8.94
C HIS A 511 -20.43 -10.55 8.93
N SER A 512 -20.17 -11.75 8.40
CA SER A 512 -18.86 -12.44 8.49
C SER A 512 -17.74 -11.85 7.63
N ASN A 513 -18.06 -11.10 6.58
CA ASN A 513 -17.18 -10.82 5.43
C ASN A 513 -16.42 -12.06 4.92
N TRP A 514 -17.06 -13.24 4.94
CA TRP A 514 -16.33 -14.50 4.77
C TRP A 514 -15.62 -14.67 3.42
N LEU A 515 -15.97 -13.90 2.38
CA LEU A 515 -15.19 -13.92 1.13
C LEU A 515 -13.73 -13.48 1.33
N GLU A 516 -13.45 -12.55 2.25
CA GLU A 516 -12.08 -12.20 2.64
C GLU A 516 -11.43 -13.31 3.49
N ALA A 517 -12.09 -13.68 4.59
CA ALA A 517 -11.59 -14.70 5.52
C ALA A 517 -11.34 -16.06 4.84
N GLY A 518 -12.17 -16.42 3.86
CA GLY A 518 -12.10 -17.66 3.10
C GLY A 518 -10.81 -17.81 2.28
N TYR A 519 -10.30 -16.74 1.66
CA TYR A 519 -9.01 -16.83 0.96
C TYR A 519 -7.82 -16.79 1.93
N TYR A 520 -7.90 -16.08 3.06
CA TYR A 520 -6.90 -16.21 4.13
C TYR A 520 -6.82 -17.64 4.67
N VAL A 521 -7.97 -18.31 4.89
CA VAL A 521 -8.04 -19.72 5.31
C VAL A 521 -7.47 -20.64 4.23
N GLY A 522 -7.93 -20.55 2.99
CA GLY A 522 -7.48 -21.40 1.88
C GLY A 522 -5.97 -21.31 1.62
N ILE A 523 -5.41 -20.10 1.66
CA ILE A 523 -3.96 -19.87 1.52
C ILE A 523 -3.20 -20.36 2.75
N SER A 524 -3.68 -20.13 3.98
CA SER A 524 -3.02 -20.60 5.20
C SER A 524 -2.95 -22.12 5.27
N LEU A 525 -4.03 -22.82 4.92
CA LEU A 525 -4.05 -24.28 4.78
C LEU A 525 -3.06 -24.78 3.72
N SER A 526 -3.05 -24.15 2.54
CA SER A 526 -2.10 -24.47 1.46
C SER A 526 -0.64 -24.32 1.92
N CYS A 527 -0.34 -23.26 2.69
CA CYS A 527 0.98 -23.02 3.27
C CYS A 527 1.32 -24.03 4.39
N SER A 528 0.34 -24.44 5.19
CA SER A 528 0.49 -25.46 6.25
C SER A 528 0.82 -26.84 5.65
N LEU A 529 0.17 -27.22 4.55
CA LEU A 529 0.48 -28.44 3.78
C LEU A 529 1.92 -28.43 3.23
N LEU A 530 2.43 -27.27 2.84
CA LEU A 530 3.83 -27.04 2.43
C LEU A 530 4.82 -26.93 3.61
N GLY A 531 4.38 -27.19 4.85
CA GLY A 531 5.23 -27.04 6.05
C GLY A 531 5.74 -25.61 6.27
N PHE A 532 4.99 -24.62 5.78
CA PHE A 532 5.37 -23.22 5.70
C PHE A 532 6.72 -23.03 4.98
N GLY A 533 6.88 -23.66 3.81
CA GLY A 533 8.08 -23.57 2.98
C GLY A 533 9.30 -24.29 3.56
N ALA A 534 9.11 -25.36 4.34
CA ALA A 534 10.22 -26.13 4.90
C ALA A 534 10.75 -27.16 3.87
N GLU A 535 12.06 -27.14 3.58
CA GLU A 535 12.72 -28.08 2.65
C GLU A 535 12.57 -29.56 3.06
N SER A 536 12.28 -29.83 4.33
CA SER A 536 12.00 -31.17 4.86
C SER A 536 10.55 -31.65 4.65
N ASN A 537 9.65 -30.81 4.13
CA ASN A 537 8.25 -31.18 3.87
C ASN A 537 8.13 -32.02 2.58
N VAL A 538 7.27 -33.05 2.61
CA VAL A 538 7.13 -33.99 1.48
C VAL A 538 6.63 -33.33 0.18
N LEU A 539 5.73 -32.35 0.26
CA LEU A 539 5.27 -31.62 -0.92
C LEU A 539 6.36 -30.69 -1.45
N MET A 540 7.09 -29.98 -0.57
CA MET A 540 8.24 -29.15 -0.96
C MET A 540 9.30 -29.97 -1.69
N GLN A 541 9.63 -31.17 -1.20
CA GLN A 541 10.55 -32.07 -1.89
C GLN A 541 9.99 -32.58 -3.23
N ALA A 542 8.70 -32.93 -3.28
CA ALA A 542 8.07 -33.43 -4.49
C ALA A 542 7.99 -32.38 -5.62
N ILE A 543 7.89 -31.09 -5.29
CA ILE A 543 7.88 -30.02 -6.30
C ILE A 543 9.31 -29.66 -6.76
N SER A 544 10.29 -29.57 -5.84
CA SER A 544 11.68 -29.22 -6.19
C SER A 544 12.38 -30.25 -7.08
N ARG A 545 12.17 -31.57 -6.84
CA ARG A 545 12.83 -32.64 -7.61
C ARG A 545 12.65 -32.50 -9.13
N ARG A 546 11.47 -32.06 -9.57
CA ARG A 546 11.16 -31.88 -11.00
C ARG A 546 11.84 -30.66 -11.62
N THR A 547 12.11 -29.62 -10.84
CA THR A 547 12.82 -28.41 -11.31
C THR A 547 14.23 -28.79 -11.75
N ASP A 548 14.94 -29.58 -10.94
CA ASP A 548 16.29 -30.07 -11.25
C ASP A 548 16.31 -30.97 -12.51
N GLU A 549 15.32 -31.85 -12.67
CA GLU A 549 15.16 -32.68 -13.88
C GLU A 549 14.89 -31.86 -15.16
N SER A 550 14.32 -30.66 -15.03
CA SER A 550 13.97 -29.82 -16.19
C SER A 550 15.16 -29.00 -16.74
N ASP A 551 16.19 -28.76 -15.92
CA ASP A 551 17.39 -27.99 -16.29
C ASP A 551 18.57 -28.92 -16.68
N MET A 552 18.51 -30.21 -16.30
CA MET A 552 19.51 -31.25 -16.62
C MET A 552 19.11 -32.09 -17.86
N GLY A 553 19.53 -31.65 -19.04
CA GLY A 553 19.21 -32.32 -20.30
C GLY A 553 19.79 -33.74 -20.47
N MET A 554 18.91 -34.76 -20.43
CA MET A 554 19.11 -36.16 -20.81
C MET A 554 20.37 -36.89 -20.28
N ASP A 555 20.22 -37.64 -19.19
CA ASP A 555 20.79 -38.98 -19.09
C ASP A 555 19.76 -39.98 -18.52
N HIS A 556 19.79 -41.23 -18.98
CA HIS A 556 18.71 -42.21 -18.78
C HIS A 556 18.98 -43.13 -17.57
N GLY A 557 19.25 -42.52 -16.41
CA GLY A 557 19.50 -43.24 -15.15
C GLY A 557 18.21 -43.66 -14.43
N SER A 558 18.04 -44.95 -14.13
CA SER A 558 16.90 -45.46 -13.37
C SER A 558 17.03 -45.11 -11.88
N VAL A 559 16.46 -43.99 -11.45
CA VAL A 559 16.31 -43.64 -10.04
C VAL A 559 15.10 -44.39 -9.48
N ALA A 560 15.30 -45.18 -8.42
CA ALA A 560 14.19 -45.83 -7.72
C ALA A 560 13.38 -44.78 -6.95
N GLU A 561 12.05 -44.86 -7.03
CA GLU A 561 11.12 -43.97 -6.33
C GLU A 561 11.17 -44.23 -4.82
N ALA A 562 12.14 -43.61 -4.14
CA ALA A 562 12.10 -43.40 -2.71
C ALA A 562 11.04 -42.32 -2.41
N GLU A 563 9.79 -42.78 -2.27
CA GLU A 563 8.71 -42.02 -1.64
C GLU A 563 9.20 -41.56 -0.26
N ALA A 564 9.16 -40.25 -0.01
CA ALA A 564 9.51 -39.72 1.30
C ALA A 564 8.33 -39.95 2.24
N GLU A 565 8.50 -40.76 3.28
CA GLU A 565 7.43 -41.05 4.24
C GLU A 565 6.88 -39.76 4.86
N ALA A 566 5.55 -39.61 4.86
CA ALA A 566 4.88 -38.44 5.40
C ALA A 566 5.04 -38.38 6.92
N GLY A 567 5.65 -37.31 7.42
CA GLY A 567 5.78 -37.07 8.86
C GLY A 567 4.44 -36.78 9.53
N GLU A 568 4.31 -37.14 10.80
CA GLU A 568 3.11 -36.97 11.65
C GLU A 568 2.43 -35.59 11.48
N THR A 569 3.21 -34.50 11.50
CA THR A 569 2.72 -33.13 11.36
C THR A 569 2.09 -32.84 10.00
N PHE A 570 2.57 -33.49 8.92
CA PHE A 570 1.94 -33.37 7.60
C PHE A 570 0.59 -34.09 7.58
N GLU A 571 0.50 -35.31 8.11
CA GLU A 571 -0.78 -36.04 8.16
C GLU A 571 -1.82 -35.36 9.05
N GLN A 572 -1.38 -34.68 10.12
CA GLN A 572 -2.23 -33.81 10.94
C GLN A 572 -2.70 -32.56 10.17
N ALA A 573 -1.79 -31.85 9.48
CA ALA A 573 -2.14 -30.70 8.65
C ALA A 573 -3.10 -31.08 7.50
N LEU A 574 -2.89 -32.22 6.86
CA LEU A 574 -3.75 -32.78 5.83
C LEU A 574 -5.12 -33.19 6.39
N SER A 575 -5.17 -33.75 7.61
CA SER A 575 -6.43 -34.01 8.32
C SER A 575 -7.25 -32.74 8.51
N PHE A 576 -6.59 -31.68 8.99
CA PHE A 576 -7.24 -30.40 9.24
C PHE A 576 -7.73 -29.74 7.94
N ALA A 577 -6.90 -29.74 6.90
CA ALA A 577 -7.23 -29.16 5.61
C ALA A 577 -8.43 -29.89 4.97
N VAL A 578 -8.41 -31.22 4.91
CA VAL A 578 -9.51 -32.03 4.38
C VAL A 578 -10.82 -31.78 5.13
N ARG A 579 -10.83 -31.87 6.46
CA ARG A 579 -12.04 -31.64 7.27
C ARG A 579 -12.58 -30.21 7.09
N THR A 580 -11.70 -29.22 6.92
CA THR A 580 -12.09 -27.84 6.60
C THR A 580 -12.72 -27.75 5.21
N TYR A 581 -12.10 -28.37 4.20
CA TYR A 581 -12.62 -28.36 2.83
C TYR A 581 -13.95 -29.12 2.70
N GLU A 582 -14.20 -30.18 3.47
CA GLU A 582 -15.49 -30.88 3.49
C GLU A 582 -16.64 -29.98 3.94
N ILE A 583 -16.45 -29.16 4.98
CA ILE A 583 -17.45 -28.18 5.45
C ILE A 583 -17.69 -27.11 4.37
N VAL A 584 -16.61 -26.52 3.82
CA VAL A 584 -16.72 -25.49 2.78
C VAL A 584 -17.38 -26.03 1.50
N LEU A 585 -17.05 -27.27 1.08
CA LEU A 585 -17.62 -27.90 -0.11
C LEU A 585 -19.09 -28.30 0.09
N ARG A 586 -19.50 -28.82 1.26
CA ARG A 586 -20.91 -29.14 1.55
C ARG A 586 -21.83 -27.91 1.47
N ARG A 587 -21.26 -26.71 1.58
CA ARG A 587 -21.94 -25.43 1.34
C ARG A 587 -21.84 -24.95 -0.13
N TRP A 588 -21.82 -25.84 -1.13
CA TRP A 588 -21.65 -25.48 -2.56
C TRP A 588 -22.67 -24.47 -3.12
N GLY A 589 -23.83 -24.29 -2.47
CA GLY A 589 -24.82 -23.26 -2.82
C GLY A 589 -24.53 -21.86 -2.27
N ASP A 590 -23.62 -21.76 -1.30
CA ASP A 590 -23.28 -20.53 -0.59
C ASP A 590 -22.12 -19.82 -1.27
N LYS A 591 -22.40 -18.63 -1.84
CA LYS A 591 -21.41 -17.82 -2.57
C LYS A 591 -20.23 -17.40 -1.68
N ASN A 592 -20.38 -17.37 -0.36
CA ASN A 592 -19.30 -17.00 0.55
C ASN A 592 -18.13 -18.01 0.48
N THR A 593 -18.41 -19.27 0.14
CA THR A 593 -17.38 -20.33 0.04
C THR A 593 -16.38 -20.10 -1.10
N LEU A 594 -16.77 -19.35 -2.13
CA LEU A 594 -16.12 -19.38 -3.43
C LEU A 594 -14.66 -18.94 -3.42
N SER A 595 -14.24 -18.02 -2.55
CA SER A 595 -12.84 -17.56 -2.48
C SER A 595 -11.92 -18.62 -1.84
N CYS A 596 -12.41 -19.32 -0.82
CA CYS A 596 -11.73 -20.49 -0.24
C CYS A 596 -11.65 -21.64 -1.26
N LEU A 597 -12.73 -21.89 -2.01
CA LEU A 597 -12.75 -22.90 -3.07
C LEU A 597 -11.80 -22.54 -4.22
N HIS A 598 -11.79 -21.29 -4.68
CA HIS A 598 -10.90 -20.82 -5.75
C HIS A 598 -9.43 -20.98 -5.36
N THR A 599 -9.00 -20.45 -4.20
CA THR A 599 -7.61 -20.60 -3.72
C THR A 599 -7.18 -22.06 -3.55
N THR A 600 -8.08 -22.91 -3.04
CA THR A 600 -7.84 -24.36 -2.90
C THR A 600 -7.72 -25.07 -4.26
N MET A 601 -8.55 -24.71 -5.23
CA MET A 601 -8.51 -25.28 -6.59
C MET A 601 -7.26 -24.84 -7.36
N VAL A 602 -6.74 -23.63 -7.12
CA VAL A 602 -5.44 -23.19 -7.67
C VAL A 602 -4.29 -24.02 -7.10
N PHE A 603 -4.25 -24.24 -5.79
CA PHE A 603 -3.25 -25.10 -5.14
C PHE A 603 -3.30 -26.53 -5.70
N LEU A 604 -4.49 -27.13 -5.83
CA LEU A 604 -4.66 -28.47 -6.40
C LEU A 604 -4.30 -28.54 -7.89
N TYR A 605 -4.55 -27.49 -8.67
CA TYR A 605 -4.14 -27.41 -10.09
C TYR A 605 -2.62 -27.18 -10.27
N PHE A 606 -1.92 -26.66 -9.25
CA PHE A 606 -0.46 -26.72 -9.23
C PHE A 606 0.01 -28.13 -8.86
N MET A 607 -0.50 -28.71 -7.78
CA MET A 607 -0.09 -30.03 -7.30
C MET A 607 -0.38 -31.15 -8.29
N SER A 608 -1.47 -31.08 -9.07
CA SER A 608 -1.82 -32.07 -10.10
C SER A 608 -0.73 -32.30 -11.15
N ARG A 609 0.16 -31.31 -11.34
CA ARG A 609 1.31 -31.36 -12.25
C ARG A 609 2.45 -32.24 -11.71
N TYR A 610 2.46 -32.60 -10.42
CA TYR A 610 3.52 -33.31 -9.72
C TYR A 610 2.97 -34.63 -9.12
N PRO A 611 3.12 -35.79 -9.80
CA PRO A 611 2.52 -37.05 -9.36
C PRO A 611 2.89 -37.47 -7.93
N ALA A 612 4.15 -37.26 -7.52
CA ALA A 612 4.60 -37.55 -6.15
C ALA A 612 3.93 -36.66 -5.09
N ALA A 613 3.69 -35.38 -5.39
CA ALA A 613 2.95 -34.49 -4.49
C ALA A 613 1.48 -34.92 -4.37
N MET A 614 0.87 -35.32 -5.50
CA MET A 614 -0.51 -35.84 -5.50
C MET A 614 -0.66 -37.16 -4.76
N ALA A 615 0.34 -38.05 -4.76
CA ALA A 615 0.26 -39.33 -4.04
C ALA A 615 -0.06 -39.13 -2.54
N HIS A 616 0.48 -38.07 -1.93
CA HIS A 616 0.21 -37.69 -0.53
C HIS A 616 -1.17 -37.04 -0.32
N LEU A 617 -1.85 -36.55 -1.37
CA LEU A 617 -3.08 -35.76 -1.27
C LEU A 617 -4.32 -36.51 -1.81
N GLU A 618 -4.16 -37.31 -2.86
CA GLU A 618 -5.26 -37.82 -3.69
C GLU A 618 -6.23 -38.71 -2.93
N SER A 619 -5.73 -39.46 -1.94
CA SER A 619 -6.48 -40.48 -1.19
C SER A 619 -7.39 -39.90 -0.11
N ARG A 620 -7.09 -38.68 0.36
CA ARG A 620 -7.83 -38.02 1.46
C ARG A 620 -8.65 -36.82 0.99
N TYR A 621 -8.36 -36.25 -0.18
CA TYR A 621 -9.11 -35.10 -0.70
C TYR A 621 -10.54 -35.49 -1.16
N PRO A 622 -11.59 -34.71 -0.81
CA PRO A 622 -12.99 -35.13 -0.98
C PRO A 622 -13.54 -34.92 -2.42
N TRP A 623 -12.99 -35.63 -3.40
CA TRP A 623 -13.29 -35.46 -4.83
C TRP A 623 -14.79 -35.54 -5.19
N LYS A 624 -15.58 -36.42 -4.56
CA LYS A 624 -17.04 -36.52 -4.80
C LYS A 624 -17.72 -35.18 -4.50
N LEU A 625 -17.47 -34.59 -3.33
CA LEU A 625 -17.98 -33.27 -2.96
C LEU A 625 -17.53 -32.19 -3.96
N THR A 626 -16.28 -32.23 -4.41
CA THR A 626 -15.76 -31.31 -5.44
C THR A 626 -16.51 -31.46 -6.78
N SER A 627 -16.81 -32.69 -7.22
CA SER A 627 -17.61 -32.91 -8.44
C SER A 627 -19.06 -32.41 -8.31
N MET A 628 -19.70 -32.61 -7.16
CA MET A 628 -21.05 -32.11 -6.88
C MET A 628 -21.08 -30.58 -6.84
N MET A 629 -20.10 -29.96 -6.20
CA MET A 629 -19.91 -28.51 -6.18
C MET A 629 -19.71 -27.93 -7.58
N LEU A 630 -18.83 -28.54 -8.40
CA LEU A 630 -18.61 -28.10 -9.78
C LEU A 630 -19.86 -28.27 -10.66
N ASN A 631 -20.61 -29.36 -10.51
CA ASN A 631 -21.88 -29.56 -11.23
C ASN A 631 -22.95 -28.55 -10.79
N TYR A 632 -23.04 -28.23 -9.49
CA TYR A 632 -23.94 -27.19 -8.99
C TYR A 632 -23.57 -25.80 -9.54
N LEU A 633 -22.29 -25.43 -9.51
CA LEU A 633 -21.81 -24.16 -10.07
C LEU A 633 -22.03 -24.09 -11.59
N LEU A 634 -21.91 -25.20 -12.31
CA LEU A 634 -22.20 -25.23 -13.74
C LEU A 634 -23.69 -25.03 -14.03
N LYS A 635 -24.58 -25.68 -13.24
CA LYS A 635 -26.04 -25.57 -13.34
C LYS A 635 -26.56 -24.17 -12.98
N THR A 636 -25.89 -23.48 -12.05
CA THR A 636 -26.32 -22.16 -11.53
C THR A 636 -25.59 -20.96 -12.14
N SER A 637 -24.70 -21.17 -13.11
CA SER A 637 -23.97 -20.07 -13.77
C SER A 637 -24.90 -19.19 -14.61
N LYS A 638 -24.90 -17.87 -14.35
CA LYS A 638 -25.73 -16.88 -15.08
C LYS A 638 -25.36 -16.72 -16.56
N PHE A 639 -24.18 -17.20 -16.97
CA PHE A 639 -23.66 -17.18 -18.33
C PHE A 639 -22.96 -18.51 -18.65
N LYS A 640 -22.80 -18.87 -19.93
CA LYS A 640 -22.05 -20.08 -20.32
C LYS A 640 -20.57 -19.88 -19.97
N PRO A 641 -19.99 -20.64 -19.02
CA PRO A 641 -18.60 -20.45 -18.61
C PRO A 641 -17.63 -21.04 -19.63
N ARG A 642 -16.48 -20.38 -19.82
CA ARG A 642 -15.46 -20.68 -20.84
C ARG A 642 -14.49 -21.78 -20.39
N ILE A 643 -15.04 -22.92 -19.98
CA ILE A 643 -14.27 -24.06 -19.46
C ILE A 643 -13.62 -24.91 -20.56
N ASP A 644 -14.19 -24.89 -21.77
CA ASP A 644 -13.81 -25.77 -22.89
C ASP A 644 -12.42 -25.43 -23.47
N GLY A 645 -11.86 -24.25 -23.16
CA GLY A 645 -10.58 -23.75 -23.65
C GLY A 645 -9.41 -23.93 -22.66
N ASP A 646 -8.20 -24.01 -23.20
CA ASP A 646 -6.96 -24.17 -22.42
C ASP A 646 -6.38 -22.84 -21.91
N GLU A 647 -6.74 -21.73 -22.54
CA GLU A 647 -6.38 -20.35 -22.14
C GLU A 647 -7.09 -19.96 -20.82
N PHE A 648 -6.48 -19.05 -20.06
CA PHE A 648 -7.05 -18.52 -18.81
C PHE A 648 -8.33 -17.70 -19.10
N PRO A 649 -9.36 -17.69 -18.21
CA PRO A 649 -10.59 -16.90 -18.42
C PRO A 649 -10.40 -15.37 -18.25
N GLU A 650 -9.68 -14.73 -19.18
CA GLU A 650 -9.48 -13.27 -19.25
C GLU A 650 -10.77 -12.51 -19.65
N PRO A 651 -10.85 -11.18 -19.45
CA PRO A 651 -11.91 -10.34 -20.04
C PRO A 651 -11.99 -10.37 -21.57
N GLU A 652 -12.99 -9.72 -22.17
CA GLU A 652 -13.07 -9.62 -23.63
C GLU A 652 -11.95 -8.74 -24.22
N ARG A 653 -11.50 -9.07 -25.43
CA ARG A 653 -10.31 -8.48 -26.06
C ARG A 653 -10.42 -6.96 -26.23
N GLY A 654 -9.75 -6.22 -25.35
CA GLY A 654 -9.71 -4.76 -25.33
C GLY A 654 -10.07 -4.17 -23.97
N GLU A 655 -10.65 -4.96 -23.07
CA GLU A 655 -10.83 -4.60 -21.66
C GLU A 655 -9.53 -4.79 -20.86
N SER A 656 -9.40 -4.07 -19.73
CA SER A 656 -8.26 -4.22 -18.84
C SER A 656 -8.55 -5.31 -17.81
N PRO A 657 -7.61 -6.24 -17.52
CA PRO A 657 -7.76 -7.22 -16.44
C PRO A 657 -8.24 -6.61 -15.13
N TYR A 658 -9.17 -7.27 -14.45
CA TYR A 658 -9.60 -6.89 -13.11
C TYR A 658 -9.48 -8.13 -12.22
N PRO A 659 -8.32 -8.35 -11.59
CA PRO A 659 -8.09 -9.51 -10.72
C PRO A 659 -9.11 -9.59 -9.57
N LEU A 660 -9.33 -10.79 -9.06
CA LEU A 660 -10.10 -10.99 -7.82
C LEU A 660 -9.25 -10.58 -6.60
N PRO A 661 -9.86 -10.24 -5.44
CA PRO A 661 -9.10 -9.96 -4.21
C PRO A 661 -8.11 -11.08 -3.87
N GLU A 662 -8.53 -12.35 -4.03
CA GLU A 662 -7.66 -13.50 -3.78
C GLU A 662 -6.56 -13.71 -4.84
N ASP A 663 -6.66 -13.11 -6.03
CA ASP A 663 -5.56 -13.17 -7.01
C ASP A 663 -4.35 -12.39 -6.46
N TYR A 664 -4.58 -11.18 -5.94
CA TYR A 664 -3.55 -10.38 -5.26
C TYR A 664 -3.03 -11.10 -4.00
N ALA A 665 -3.93 -11.76 -3.24
CA ALA A 665 -3.53 -12.53 -2.07
C ALA A 665 -2.65 -13.75 -2.45
N MET A 666 -2.95 -14.45 -3.55
CA MET A 666 -2.16 -15.59 -4.04
C MET A 666 -0.87 -15.19 -4.78
N ARG A 667 -0.84 -14.01 -5.41
CA ARG A 667 0.27 -13.55 -6.26
C ARG A 667 1.64 -13.70 -5.57
N GLY A 668 2.55 -14.40 -6.23
CA GLY A 668 3.94 -14.60 -5.78
C GLY A 668 4.19 -15.82 -4.87
N LEU A 669 3.15 -16.56 -4.44
CA LEU A 669 3.32 -17.85 -3.77
C LEU A 669 3.96 -18.87 -4.73
N VAL A 670 4.77 -19.79 -4.20
CA VAL A 670 5.53 -20.80 -4.99
C VAL A 670 4.65 -21.70 -5.88
N TYR A 671 3.36 -21.85 -5.56
CA TYR A 671 2.41 -22.65 -6.34
C TYR A 671 1.60 -21.83 -7.38
N VAL A 672 1.96 -20.56 -7.60
CA VAL A 672 1.19 -19.57 -8.37
C VAL A 672 2.03 -18.86 -9.44
N GLU A 673 3.34 -19.12 -9.51
CA GLU A 673 4.29 -18.41 -10.40
C GLU A 673 3.86 -18.43 -11.88
N ASP A 674 3.59 -19.61 -12.44
CA ASP A 674 3.06 -19.79 -13.81
C ASP A 674 1.52 -19.91 -13.86
N PHE A 675 0.77 -19.24 -12.97
CA PHE A 675 -0.69 -19.36 -12.94
C PHE A 675 -1.44 -18.23 -13.66
N PHE A 676 -0.97 -16.99 -13.53
CA PHE A 676 -1.64 -15.81 -14.10
C PHE A 676 -1.01 -15.38 -15.44
N PRO A 677 -1.82 -14.88 -16.41
CA PRO A 677 -1.29 -14.31 -17.66
C PRO A 677 -0.31 -13.14 -17.46
N GLU A 678 0.57 -12.93 -18.44
CA GLU A 678 1.41 -11.73 -18.49
C GLU A 678 0.53 -10.46 -18.53
N GLY A 679 0.83 -9.48 -17.69
CA GLY A 679 0.03 -8.25 -17.57
C GLY A 679 -1.29 -8.38 -16.78
N TRP A 680 -1.61 -9.54 -16.18
CA TRP A 680 -2.85 -9.75 -15.41
C TRP A 680 -3.06 -8.71 -14.30
N PHE A 681 -1.97 -8.20 -13.70
CA PHE A 681 -2.01 -7.23 -12.60
C PHE A 681 -1.77 -5.77 -13.04
N ASP A 682 -1.57 -5.50 -14.33
CA ASP A 682 -1.07 -4.20 -14.83
C ASP A 682 -2.19 -3.16 -15.07
N ASN A 683 -3.33 -3.30 -14.40
CA ASN A 683 -4.44 -2.37 -14.51
C ASN A 683 -4.29 -1.17 -13.56
N HIS A 684 -3.55 -0.15 -14.01
CA HIS A 684 -3.34 1.14 -13.32
C HIS A 684 -4.61 2.00 -13.10
N LYS A 685 -5.81 1.41 -13.16
CA LYS A 685 -7.10 2.04 -12.83
C LYS A 685 -7.72 1.49 -11.55
N ILE A 686 -7.11 0.48 -10.93
CA ILE A 686 -7.55 -0.13 -9.68
C ILE A 686 -6.60 0.35 -8.58
N ASP A 687 -7.03 1.33 -7.80
CA ASP A 687 -6.29 1.78 -6.62
C ASP A 687 -6.32 0.69 -5.52
N GLU A 688 -5.46 0.77 -4.49
CA GLU A 688 -5.35 -0.31 -3.49
C GLU A 688 -6.67 -0.60 -2.78
N ASP A 689 -7.42 0.46 -2.41
CA ASP A 689 -8.72 0.36 -1.75
C ASP A 689 -9.77 -0.32 -2.65
N ASP A 690 -9.73 -0.10 -3.97
CA ASP A 690 -10.67 -0.69 -4.93
C ASP A 690 -10.54 -2.21 -5.05
N ARG A 691 -9.34 -2.78 -4.78
CA ARG A 691 -9.07 -4.22 -4.94
C ARG A 691 -9.90 -5.10 -4.02
N TYR A 692 -10.41 -4.53 -2.93
CA TYR A 692 -11.21 -5.22 -1.92
C TYR A 692 -12.71 -4.88 -2.04
N LEU A 693 -13.10 -4.05 -3.02
CA LEU A 693 -14.50 -3.81 -3.36
C LEU A 693 -15.00 -4.92 -4.28
N GLU A 694 -16.01 -5.68 -3.84
CA GLU A 694 -16.60 -6.76 -4.61
C GLU A 694 -17.94 -6.37 -5.26
N PRO A 695 -17.95 -5.82 -6.49
CA PRO A 695 -19.18 -5.72 -7.27
C PRO A 695 -19.71 -7.12 -7.62
N ALA A 696 -21.03 -7.24 -7.79
CA ALA A 696 -21.71 -8.53 -7.98
C ALA A 696 -21.24 -9.35 -9.21
N SER A 697 -20.50 -8.75 -10.15
CA SER A 697 -19.84 -9.47 -11.25
C SER A 697 -18.73 -10.41 -10.77
N LYS A 698 -18.01 -10.07 -9.70
CA LYS A 698 -16.85 -10.83 -9.19
C LYS A 698 -17.22 -12.25 -8.76
N ALA A 699 -18.41 -12.43 -8.20
CA ALA A 699 -18.94 -13.76 -7.89
C ALA A 699 -19.08 -14.66 -9.15
N GLY A 700 -19.49 -14.08 -10.28
CA GLY A 700 -19.59 -14.79 -11.57
C GLY A 700 -18.22 -15.11 -12.18
N GLU A 701 -17.29 -14.16 -12.17
CA GLU A 701 -15.90 -14.39 -12.62
C GLU A 701 -15.23 -15.51 -11.80
N ARG A 702 -15.40 -15.49 -10.49
CA ARG A 702 -14.88 -16.50 -9.56
C ARG A 702 -15.50 -17.88 -9.83
N GLN A 703 -16.80 -17.94 -10.09
CA GLN A 703 -17.52 -19.15 -10.50
C GLN A 703 -16.98 -19.72 -11.82
N GLU A 704 -16.71 -18.88 -12.84
CA GLU A 704 -16.08 -19.32 -14.09
C GLU A 704 -14.68 -19.89 -13.87
N ARG A 705 -13.85 -19.25 -13.05
CA ARG A 705 -12.48 -19.72 -12.76
C ARG A 705 -12.44 -21.03 -11.99
N ILE A 706 -13.31 -21.24 -11.01
CA ILE A 706 -13.44 -22.52 -10.29
C ILE A 706 -13.83 -23.65 -11.26
N LEU A 707 -14.79 -23.38 -12.16
CA LEU A 707 -15.23 -24.35 -13.18
C LEU A 707 -14.13 -24.65 -14.21
N TRP A 708 -13.38 -23.63 -14.63
CA TRP A 708 -12.22 -23.80 -15.53
C TRP A 708 -11.12 -24.62 -14.85
N LEU A 709 -10.73 -24.30 -13.60
CA LEU A 709 -9.80 -25.10 -12.80
C LEU A 709 -10.27 -26.56 -12.66
N GLY A 710 -11.57 -26.77 -12.44
CA GLY A 710 -12.20 -28.09 -12.46
C GLY A 710 -11.94 -28.84 -13.77
N ARG A 711 -12.17 -28.20 -14.93
CA ARG A 711 -11.90 -28.80 -16.25
C ARG A 711 -10.39 -29.04 -16.48
N ARG A 712 -9.53 -28.11 -16.09
CA ARG A 712 -8.06 -28.27 -16.15
C ARG A 712 -7.57 -29.49 -15.36
N ILE A 713 -8.09 -29.71 -14.15
CA ILE A 713 -7.78 -30.89 -13.31
C ILE A 713 -8.39 -32.16 -13.91
N ALA A 714 -9.65 -32.11 -14.37
CA ALA A 714 -10.36 -33.25 -14.95
C ALA A 714 -9.69 -33.83 -16.21
N ASN A 715 -8.94 -33.02 -16.95
CA ASN A 715 -8.13 -33.48 -18.09
C ASN A 715 -7.05 -34.52 -17.71
N SER A 716 -6.75 -34.71 -16.42
CA SER A 716 -5.87 -35.78 -15.92
C SER A 716 -6.57 -37.13 -15.77
N GLY A 717 -7.91 -37.18 -15.71
CA GLY A 717 -8.74 -38.41 -15.65
C GLY A 717 -8.56 -39.35 -14.44
N LYS A 718 -7.68 -39.02 -13.49
CA LYS A 718 -7.35 -39.88 -12.33
C LYS A 718 -8.36 -39.78 -11.18
N TRP A 719 -8.70 -38.55 -10.81
CA TRP A 719 -9.43 -38.24 -9.57
C TRP A 719 -10.78 -37.61 -9.87
N LEU A 720 -10.74 -36.50 -10.60
CA LEU A 720 -11.86 -35.84 -11.25
C LEU A 720 -11.84 -36.20 -12.75
N SER A 721 -13.02 -36.35 -13.32
CA SER A 721 -13.29 -36.63 -14.73
C SER A 721 -14.35 -35.67 -15.24
N TRP A 722 -14.46 -35.56 -16.57
CA TRP A 722 -15.48 -34.75 -17.24
C TRP A 722 -16.07 -35.55 -18.41
N ASP A 723 -17.40 -35.53 -18.50
CA ASP A 723 -18.17 -36.08 -19.61
C ASP A 723 -18.54 -34.95 -20.59
N ASP A 724 -18.06 -35.01 -21.82
CA ASP A 724 -18.32 -34.00 -22.85
C ASP A 724 -19.71 -34.11 -23.51
N GLU A 725 -20.39 -35.26 -23.40
CA GLU A 725 -21.76 -35.45 -23.90
C GLU A 725 -22.79 -34.99 -22.85
N ALA A 726 -22.66 -35.45 -21.60
CA ALA A 726 -23.51 -35.03 -20.49
C ALA A 726 -23.19 -33.60 -19.99
N ARG A 727 -21.99 -33.09 -20.29
CA ARG A 727 -21.40 -31.85 -19.78
C ARG A 727 -21.43 -31.77 -18.24
N GLN A 728 -20.91 -32.82 -17.61
CA GLN A 728 -20.87 -32.97 -16.15
C GLN A 728 -19.51 -33.46 -15.67
N PHE A 729 -19.15 -33.04 -14.47
CA PHE A 729 -18.03 -33.58 -13.71
C PHE A 729 -18.42 -34.88 -13.02
N SER A 730 -17.49 -35.83 -12.99
CA SER A 730 -17.62 -37.10 -12.28
C SER A 730 -16.29 -37.45 -11.60
N VAL A 731 -16.24 -38.54 -10.85
CA VAL A 731 -15.02 -39.04 -10.21
C VAL A 731 -14.75 -40.49 -10.62
N SER A 732 -13.50 -40.93 -10.54
CA SER A 732 -13.20 -42.36 -10.74
C SER A 732 -13.72 -43.19 -9.57
N ALA A 733 -14.05 -44.47 -9.80
CA ALA A 733 -14.72 -45.34 -8.83
C ALA A 733 -13.96 -45.56 -7.49
N LYS A 734 -12.68 -45.16 -7.41
CA LYS A 734 -11.90 -45.10 -6.17
C LYS A 734 -12.42 -44.00 -5.21
N TYR A 735 -13.04 -42.95 -5.75
CA TYR A 735 -13.45 -41.75 -5.03
C TYR A 735 -14.96 -41.48 -5.06
N ASP A 736 -15.75 -42.33 -5.74
CA ASP A 736 -17.22 -42.26 -5.76
C ASP A 736 -17.80 -42.83 -4.46
N VAL A 737 -17.60 -42.08 -3.37
CA VAL A 737 -18.05 -42.45 -2.02
C VAL A 737 -19.49 -42.02 -1.78
N VAL A 738 -20.24 -42.84 -1.04
CA VAL A 738 -21.57 -42.47 -0.53
C VAL A 738 -21.39 -41.41 0.55
N LEU A 739 -22.03 -40.26 0.38
CA LEU A 739 -21.91 -39.12 1.28
C LEU A 739 -23.11 -39.06 2.23
N GLU A 740 -22.86 -39.30 3.52
CA GLU A 740 -23.90 -39.19 4.54
C GLU A 740 -24.47 -37.77 4.65
N GLY A 741 -25.77 -37.68 4.93
CA GLY A 741 -26.50 -36.43 5.17
C GLY A 741 -27.04 -35.72 3.93
N LEU A 742 -26.97 -36.33 2.75
CA LEU A 742 -27.50 -35.77 1.49
C LEU A 742 -28.72 -36.58 1.01
N PRO A 743 -29.71 -35.95 0.34
CA PRO A 743 -30.76 -36.68 -0.37
C PRO A 743 -30.16 -37.47 -1.55
N ASP A 744 -30.74 -38.63 -1.87
CA ASP A 744 -30.27 -39.49 -2.97
C ASP A 744 -30.13 -38.71 -4.30
N ASP A 745 -29.08 -39.01 -5.06
CA ASP A 745 -28.67 -38.37 -6.34
C ASP A 745 -29.77 -38.31 -7.43
N ASN A 746 -30.95 -38.92 -7.21
CA ASN A 746 -32.09 -38.93 -8.12
C ASN A 746 -33.16 -37.85 -7.85
N VAL A 747 -33.13 -37.09 -6.74
CA VAL A 747 -34.16 -36.08 -6.43
C VAL A 747 -33.56 -34.72 -6.06
N VAL A 748 -33.13 -33.98 -7.09
CA VAL A 748 -32.94 -32.52 -7.03
C VAL A 748 -33.81 -31.84 -8.10
N GLU A 749 -35.13 -32.04 -7.96
CA GLU A 749 -36.11 -31.10 -8.50
C GLU A 749 -35.94 -29.78 -7.74
N LEU A 750 -35.29 -28.80 -8.38
CA LEU A 750 -35.27 -27.43 -7.88
C LEU A 750 -36.70 -26.88 -8.00
N SER A 751 -37.34 -26.62 -6.86
CA SER A 751 -38.63 -25.94 -6.86
C SER A 751 -38.46 -24.52 -7.41
N GLU A 752 -39.42 -24.04 -8.22
CA GLU A 752 -39.31 -22.77 -8.96
C GLU A 752 -39.10 -21.53 -8.05
N LEU A 753 -39.41 -21.67 -6.75
CA LEU A 753 -39.20 -20.66 -5.69
C LEU A 753 -37.74 -20.18 -5.56
N ASP A 754 -36.74 -21.07 -5.74
CA ASP A 754 -35.32 -20.69 -5.63
C ASP A 754 -34.85 -19.79 -6.80
N MET A 755 -35.64 -19.71 -7.87
CA MET A 755 -35.33 -18.91 -9.07
C MET A 755 -35.85 -17.46 -8.99
N GLU A 756 -36.87 -17.18 -8.16
CA GLU A 756 -37.45 -15.84 -8.03
C GLU A 756 -36.77 -15.00 -6.93
N LEU A 757 -36.34 -15.61 -5.83
CA LEU A 757 -35.67 -14.91 -4.71
C LEU A 757 -34.26 -14.35 -5.07
N GLY A 758 -33.76 -14.65 -6.27
CA GLY A 758 -32.47 -14.16 -6.79
C GLY A 758 -32.55 -12.95 -7.73
N GLN A 759 -33.72 -12.29 -7.86
CA GLN A 759 -33.94 -11.20 -8.84
C GLN A 759 -34.10 -9.79 -8.23
N ASP A 760 -34.45 -9.66 -6.95
CA ASP A 760 -34.54 -8.37 -6.22
C ASP A 760 -33.51 -8.32 -5.06
N ALA A 761 -32.22 -8.28 -5.41
CA ALA A 761 -31.08 -8.04 -4.50
C ALA A 761 -29.87 -7.44 -5.24
#